data_AF-A0AA39VSX3-F1
#
_entry.id   AF-A0AA39VSX3-F1
#
_cell.length_a   1.000
_cell.length_b   1.000
_cell.length_c   1.000
_cell.angle_alpha   90.00
_cell.angle_beta   90.00
_cell.angle_gamma   90.00
#
_symmetry.space_group_name_H-M   'P 1'
#
loop_
_entity.id
_entity.type
_entity.pdbx_description
1 polymer ?
#
loop_
_entity_poly.entity_id
_entity_poly.type
_entity_poly.pdbx_seq_one_letter_code
_entity_poly.pdbx_strand_id
1 'polypeptide(L)'
;MKQYFYRKYVNTILFSLAAASLGVVFFAAVFKDSKGFSSFSISAATAAGPASSPWRPWTSATSLETTPEAIIRKQKQLINSENKKQKQKDEKLEKVEAGLERARALIREAALNPINYSRSSSSSEDKDYVPHGDIYRNAHAFHRSYLLMEKLFKIFVYEEGEPPLFHYGLCKNIYSMEGIFMGFIETKTKFRIQNPEEAHVYFLPFSVVMIIEHLFDPIIRDKAVLQRTVSDYVRIISHKYRYWNRSLGTDHFMLSCHDWGPRATRYVPKLYYNSIRALCNANTSEYFNPKKDAPIPEINLVTGEIESLTGGLPQSKRTILAFFAGRLHGKIRPVLFQHWKEKDKDVQVYENLPQELSYQEMLKKSKFCICPSGHEVASPRIVEAIYAECVPVLISQHYVLPFSDVLDWDSFSIQVPVSEISNLKKILMGIPEDQYMRMYERVKMVQRHFVVNNPPIRYDVFHMILHSIWLRRLNEQKQVPQVDKVVRRYSKLEKLEAGLTRARSSIREATLIRNSTSTHRDPDYVPQGSIYTNANAFHRSYLEMEKLFKIYVYEEGDLPLFHDGPCKNIYSSEGSLFRDLEFYNIYRTKDSDEALVFFLPFSVVKLVEYLYVPGDYRIPGIERTVVDYINTISTKYPFWNRSLGADHFMLACHDWGPRTSKFVPNLFNKSIRVLCNANTSEGFNPSKDVTLPGLYLTGKLGGLLGGLSPSHRSILAFFAGGEHGHIRSLLFQHWKNSTDRDIQVHKYLPVGVSYNSMIRKSKFCLCPSGYEVGSPRIVEAIYAGCVPVIIKDGYVPPFSDVLNWKTFSVKVEVKEIPNLKNILTNISQRQYLRMQRRVKQVQRHFVVNETPKRFDIFHMTVHSIWLRRLNIQIKDFDDQS
;
A
#
# COMPACT_ATOMS: atom_id res chain seq x y z
N MET A 1 -39.09 -15.05 15.44
CA MET A 1 -38.56 -15.39 14.09
C MET A 1 -37.22 -16.16 14.15
N LYS A 2 -37.06 -17.09 15.11
CA LYS A 2 -35.81 -17.84 15.37
C LYS A 2 -35.99 -19.37 15.42
N GLN A 3 -37.16 -19.89 15.02
CA GLN A 3 -37.46 -21.33 15.10
C GLN A 3 -37.77 -21.98 13.73
N TYR A 4 -37.74 -21.21 12.64
CA TYR A 4 -38.02 -21.72 11.29
C TYR A 4 -36.77 -22.08 10.48
N PHE A 5 -35.57 -21.66 10.93
CA PHE A 5 -34.31 -21.88 10.21
C PHE A 5 -33.59 -23.19 10.58
N TYR A 6 -33.95 -23.83 11.69
CA TYR A 6 -33.24 -25.04 12.16
C TYR A 6 -33.78 -26.34 11.55
N ARG A 7 -34.97 -26.32 10.93
CA ARG A 7 -35.63 -27.53 10.40
C ARG A 7 -35.32 -27.84 8.93
N LYS A 8 -34.65 -26.93 8.20
CA LYS A 8 -34.30 -27.11 6.78
C LYS A 8 -32.85 -27.57 6.57
N TYR A 9 -31.96 -27.39 7.56
CA TYR A 9 -30.54 -27.77 7.47
C TYR A 9 -30.23 -29.21 7.92
N VAL A 10 -31.11 -29.85 8.71
CA VAL A 10 -30.90 -31.22 9.20
C VAL A 10 -31.35 -32.28 8.17
N ASN A 11 -32.32 -31.98 7.30
CA ASN A 11 -32.81 -32.93 6.29
C ASN A 11 -31.95 -32.99 5.02
N THR A 12 -31.12 -31.99 4.73
CA THR A 12 -30.26 -31.99 3.53
C THR A 12 -28.98 -32.81 3.74
N ILE A 13 -28.46 -32.87 4.98
CA ILE A 13 -27.27 -33.65 5.35
C ILE A 13 -27.59 -35.15 5.44
N LEU A 14 -28.83 -35.51 5.83
CA LEU A 14 -29.29 -36.91 5.84
C LEU A 14 -29.60 -37.47 4.43
N PHE A 15 -29.83 -36.62 3.43
CA PHE A 15 -30.01 -37.05 2.03
C PHE A 15 -28.70 -37.20 1.25
N SER A 16 -27.61 -36.54 1.69
CA SER A 16 -26.31 -36.61 1.00
C SER A 16 -25.44 -37.79 1.46
N LEU A 17 -25.78 -38.43 2.59
CA LEU A 17 -25.09 -39.63 3.08
C LEU A 17 -25.69 -40.96 2.57
N ALA A 18 -26.84 -40.93 1.89
CA ALA A 18 -27.47 -42.12 1.30
C ALA A 18 -27.27 -42.26 -0.23
N ALA A 19 -26.75 -41.23 -0.92
CA ALA A 19 -26.49 -41.26 -2.36
C ALA A 19 -25.05 -41.67 -2.73
N ALA A 20 -24.14 -41.77 -1.76
CA ALA A 20 -22.75 -42.17 -1.96
C ALA A 20 -22.55 -43.70 -1.96
N SER A 21 -23.61 -44.50 -1.81
CA SER A 21 -23.55 -45.97 -1.74
C SER A 21 -24.24 -46.71 -2.90
N LEU A 22 -24.64 -46.02 -3.97
CA LEU A 22 -25.25 -46.65 -5.16
C LEU A 22 -24.62 -46.26 -6.51
N GLY A 23 -23.54 -45.47 -6.52
CA GLY A 23 -22.85 -45.01 -7.73
C GLY A 23 -21.62 -45.84 -8.16
N VAL A 24 -21.43 -47.05 -7.62
CA VAL A 24 -20.29 -47.93 -7.97
C VAL A 24 -20.71 -49.10 -8.88
N VAL A 25 -21.98 -49.19 -9.29
CA VAL A 25 -22.49 -50.36 -10.04
C VAL A 25 -22.98 -50.06 -11.47
N PHE A 26 -22.96 -48.81 -11.95
CA PHE A 26 -23.59 -48.45 -13.24
C PHE A 26 -22.69 -47.74 -14.28
N PHE A 27 -21.39 -48.01 -14.28
CA PHE A 27 -20.50 -47.68 -15.41
C PHE A 27 -19.68 -48.91 -15.86
N ALA A 28 -20.34 -50.07 -15.85
CA ALA A 28 -19.88 -51.32 -16.46
C ALA A 28 -20.97 -51.91 -17.37
N ALA A 29 -21.50 -51.10 -18.30
CA ALA A 29 -22.22 -51.55 -19.48
C ALA A 29 -22.39 -50.35 -20.41
N VAL A 30 -22.27 -50.55 -21.72
CA VAL A 30 -22.31 -49.52 -22.78
C VAL A 30 -20.97 -48.80 -23.00
N PHE A 31 -19.99 -49.54 -23.52
CA PHE A 31 -19.49 -49.34 -24.89
C PHE A 31 -18.55 -50.51 -25.22
N LYS A 32 -19.12 -51.47 -25.95
CA LYS A 32 -18.44 -52.54 -26.67
C LYS A 32 -18.48 -52.11 -28.13
N ASP A 33 -17.31 -51.86 -28.71
CA ASP A 33 -16.93 -51.76 -30.13
C ASP A 33 -15.90 -50.64 -30.30
N SER A 34 -14.72 -50.77 -30.90
CA SER A 34 -13.99 -51.92 -31.43
C SER A 34 -12.54 -51.45 -31.71
N LYS A 35 -11.59 -52.40 -31.65
CA LYS A 35 -10.25 -52.43 -32.29
C LYS A 35 -9.09 -51.58 -31.71
N GLY A 36 -8.12 -52.30 -31.12
CA GLY A 36 -6.77 -52.34 -31.71
C GLY A 36 -5.56 -52.07 -30.80
N PHE A 37 -4.88 -53.16 -30.37
CA PHE A 37 -3.43 -53.35 -30.09
C PHE A 37 -2.71 -52.37 -29.11
N SER A 38 -1.85 -52.78 -28.16
CA SER A 38 -1.24 -54.06 -27.78
C SER A 38 -0.52 -53.93 -26.43
N SER A 39 -0.68 -54.96 -25.58
CA SER A 39 0.21 -55.57 -24.55
C SER A 39 1.47 -54.80 -24.09
N PHE A 40 1.81 -54.76 -22.79
CA PHE A 40 2.17 -55.96 -22.01
C PHE A 40 1.85 -55.85 -20.51
N SER A 41 1.29 -56.93 -19.98
CA SER A 41 1.03 -57.22 -18.58
C SER A 41 2.22 -57.93 -17.92
N ILE A 42 2.39 -57.61 -16.63
CA ILE A 42 3.23 -58.29 -15.66
C ILE A 42 2.51 -59.57 -15.22
N SER A 43 3.26 -60.67 -15.13
CA SER A 43 2.84 -61.90 -14.46
C SER A 43 3.94 -62.36 -13.51
N ALA A 44 3.56 -62.53 -12.25
CA ALA A 44 4.35 -63.18 -11.22
C ALA A 44 4.03 -64.67 -11.20
N ALA A 45 5.03 -65.52 -11.04
CA ALA A 45 4.85 -66.89 -10.59
C ALA A 45 6.07 -67.36 -9.79
N THR A 46 5.76 -67.91 -8.62
CA THR A 46 6.58 -68.65 -7.65
C THR A 46 7.14 -69.96 -8.23
N ALA A 47 8.36 -70.37 -7.83
CA ALA A 47 8.74 -71.79 -7.71
C ALA A 47 10.06 -71.99 -6.94
N ALA A 48 10.15 -73.15 -6.28
CA ALA A 48 11.16 -73.64 -5.35
C ALA A 48 12.55 -73.97 -5.96
N GLY A 49 13.57 -74.13 -5.11
CA GLY A 49 14.89 -74.70 -5.45
C GLY A 49 14.86 -76.22 -5.75
N PRO A 50 15.99 -76.93 -6.00
CA PRO A 50 17.26 -76.80 -5.25
C PRO A 50 18.60 -76.93 -6.03
N ALA A 51 19.68 -76.56 -5.32
CA ALA A 51 21.06 -77.07 -5.30
C ALA A 51 21.82 -77.52 -6.57
N SER A 52 22.94 -76.83 -6.84
CA SER A 52 24.27 -77.46 -7.00
C SER A 52 25.39 -76.41 -6.86
N SER A 53 26.41 -76.75 -6.05
CA SER A 53 27.69 -76.02 -5.88
C SER A 53 28.77 -76.72 -6.75
N PRO A 54 29.95 -76.12 -7.09
CA PRO A 54 31.00 -75.93 -6.08
C PRO A 54 32.02 -74.77 -6.28
N TRP A 55 32.39 -74.13 -5.16
CA TRP A 55 33.75 -73.80 -4.67
C TRP A 55 34.81 -73.00 -5.48
N ARG A 56 35.32 -71.96 -4.76
CA ARG A 56 36.67 -71.31 -4.68
C ARG A 56 36.85 -69.92 -5.35
N PRO A 57 37.78 -69.07 -4.85
CA PRO A 57 38.01 -68.66 -3.46
C PRO A 57 38.11 -67.13 -3.30
N TRP A 58 37.90 -66.65 -2.07
CA TRP A 58 38.15 -65.26 -1.68
C TRP A 58 39.65 -64.92 -1.79
N THR A 59 39.99 -63.84 -2.50
CA THR A 59 41.30 -63.20 -2.45
C THR A 59 41.15 -61.72 -2.13
N SER A 60 41.81 -61.34 -1.03
CA SER A 60 42.27 -59.99 -0.67
C SER A 60 41.33 -58.81 -0.91
N ALA A 61 40.58 -58.43 0.12
CA ALA A 61 40.20 -57.05 0.32
C ALA A 61 41.48 -56.21 0.46
N THR A 62 41.80 -55.42 -0.57
CA THR A 62 42.74 -54.30 -0.43
C THR A 62 41.99 -53.17 0.27
N SER A 63 42.39 -52.91 1.51
CA SER A 63 42.04 -51.73 2.27
C SER A 63 42.52 -50.48 1.53
N LEU A 64 41.61 -49.81 0.82
CA LEU A 64 41.76 -48.38 0.54
C LEU A 64 41.32 -47.65 1.81
N GLU A 65 42.23 -47.55 2.77
CA GLU A 65 42.14 -46.57 3.84
C GLU A 65 42.16 -45.16 3.22
N THR A 66 40.99 -44.60 2.93
CA THR A 66 40.89 -43.16 2.72
C THR A 66 41.04 -42.50 4.09
N THR A 67 42.27 -42.09 4.41
CA THR A 67 42.57 -41.33 5.63
C THR A 67 41.66 -40.09 5.73
N PRO A 68 41.29 -39.65 6.94
CA PRO A 68 40.49 -38.43 7.15
C PRO A 68 41.07 -37.21 6.40
N GLU A 69 42.39 -37.16 6.27
CA GLU A 69 43.13 -36.12 5.55
C GLU A 69 42.84 -36.11 4.03
N ALA A 70 42.66 -37.28 3.40
CA ALA A 70 42.33 -37.39 1.97
C ALA A 70 40.90 -36.91 1.68
N ILE A 71 39.95 -37.16 2.60
CA ILE A 71 38.57 -36.66 2.53
C ILE A 71 38.56 -35.15 2.70
N ILE A 72 39.27 -34.62 3.71
CA ILE A 72 39.42 -33.18 3.94
C ILE A 72 40.07 -32.49 2.74
N ARG A 73 41.05 -33.12 2.09
CA ARG A 73 41.72 -32.56 0.90
C ARG A 73 40.79 -32.52 -0.32
N LYS A 74 40.00 -33.57 -0.56
CA LYS A 74 38.95 -33.57 -1.60
C LYS A 74 37.86 -32.54 -1.32
N GLN A 75 37.43 -32.40 -0.06
CA GLN A 75 36.44 -31.41 0.35
C GLN A 75 36.97 -29.98 0.20
N LYS A 76 38.23 -29.72 0.58
CA LYS A 76 38.91 -28.43 0.33
C LYS A 76 39.07 -28.13 -1.17
N GLN A 77 39.35 -29.12 -2.01
CA GLN A 77 39.42 -28.93 -3.46
C GLN A 77 38.06 -28.63 -4.07
N LEU A 78 36.99 -29.31 -3.63
CA LEU A 78 35.62 -29.03 -4.05
C LEU A 78 35.19 -27.62 -3.64
N ILE A 79 35.42 -27.23 -2.38
CA ILE A 79 35.14 -25.88 -1.86
C ILE A 79 35.94 -24.82 -2.62
N ASN A 80 37.23 -25.04 -2.90
CA ASN A 80 38.03 -24.10 -3.70
C ASN A 80 37.52 -23.99 -5.14
N SER A 81 37.07 -25.10 -5.74
CA SER A 81 36.48 -25.08 -7.09
C SER A 81 35.14 -24.33 -7.13
N GLU A 82 34.31 -24.50 -6.10
CA GLU A 82 33.04 -23.78 -5.95
C GLU A 82 33.27 -22.30 -5.69
N ASN A 83 34.22 -21.94 -4.81
CA ASN A 83 34.63 -20.56 -4.56
C ASN A 83 35.17 -19.89 -5.82
N LYS A 84 35.96 -20.59 -6.64
CA LYS A 84 36.46 -20.07 -7.93
C LYS A 84 35.32 -19.85 -8.93
N LYS A 85 34.36 -20.77 -9.01
CA LYS A 85 33.14 -20.62 -9.84
C LYS A 85 32.27 -19.46 -9.35
N GLN A 86 32.14 -19.28 -8.04
CA GLN A 86 31.37 -18.18 -7.43
C GLN A 86 32.04 -16.83 -7.71
N LYS A 87 33.37 -16.73 -7.56
CA LYS A 87 34.12 -15.51 -7.89
C LYS A 87 33.95 -15.11 -9.37
N GLN A 88 34.07 -16.05 -10.30
CA GLN A 88 33.88 -15.77 -11.72
C GLN A 88 32.45 -15.30 -12.05
N LYS A 89 31.46 -15.81 -11.31
CA LYS A 89 30.06 -15.40 -11.41
C LYS A 89 29.83 -13.98 -10.88
N ASP A 90 30.47 -13.63 -9.77
CA ASP A 90 30.38 -12.30 -9.16
C ASP A 90 31.05 -11.24 -10.07
N GLU A 91 32.18 -11.57 -10.69
CA GLU A 91 32.83 -10.71 -11.70
C GLU A 91 31.94 -10.42 -12.92
N LYS A 92 31.14 -11.39 -13.37
CA LYS A 92 30.20 -11.18 -14.49
C LYS A 92 29.06 -10.24 -14.10
N LEU A 93 28.53 -10.39 -12.88
CA LEU A 93 27.50 -9.51 -12.35
C LEU A 93 28.00 -8.07 -12.21
N GLU A 94 29.21 -7.87 -11.67
CA GLU A 94 29.85 -6.55 -11.57
C GLU A 94 29.97 -5.86 -12.92
N LYS A 95 30.31 -6.61 -13.99
CA LYS A 95 30.36 -6.07 -15.35
C LYS A 95 29.00 -5.58 -15.85
N VAL A 96 27.92 -6.32 -15.57
CA VAL A 96 26.55 -5.92 -15.92
C VAL A 96 26.16 -4.64 -15.18
N GLU A 97 26.36 -4.59 -13.86
CA GLU A 97 26.01 -3.42 -13.04
C GLU A 97 26.83 -2.17 -13.42
N ALA A 98 28.15 -2.32 -13.68
CA ALA A 98 28.99 -1.24 -14.17
C ALA A 98 28.56 -0.74 -15.57
N GLY A 99 28.03 -1.64 -16.42
CA GLY A 99 27.43 -1.29 -17.70
C GLY A 99 26.18 -0.42 -17.54
N LEU A 100 25.30 -0.78 -16.61
CA LEU A 100 24.09 0.00 -16.28
C LEU A 100 24.44 1.37 -15.70
N GLU A 101 25.45 1.45 -14.83
CA GLU A 101 25.91 2.73 -14.28
C GLU A 101 26.44 3.68 -15.36
N ARG A 102 27.26 3.17 -16.28
CA ARG A 102 27.70 3.94 -17.45
C ARG A 102 26.53 4.38 -18.32
N ALA A 103 25.55 3.51 -18.56
CA ALA A 103 24.36 3.85 -19.33
C ALA A 103 23.57 5.00 -18.68
N ARG A 104 23.37 4.98 -17.34
CA ARG A 104 22.72 6.08 -16.61
C ARG A 104 23.45 7.41 -16.79
N ALA A 105 24.78 7.40 -16.67
CA ALA A 105 25.60 8.61 -16.83
C ALA A 105 25.44 9.21 -18.23
N LEU A 106 25.52 8.37 -19.27
CA LEU A 106 25.37 8.79 -20.67
C LEU A 106 23.97 9.31 -21.00
N ILE A 107 22.91 8.70 -20.44
CA ILE A 107 21.53 9.19 -20.61
C ILE A 107 21.36 10.55 -19.94
N ARG A 108 21.92 10.71 -18.73
CA ARG A 108 21.86 11.97 -17.99
C ARG A 108 22.62 13.10 -18.70
N GLU A 109 23.77 12.79 -19.27
CA GLU A 109 24.54 13.73 -20.09
C GLU A 109 23.76 14.20 -21.31
N ALA A 110 23.16 13.27 -22.07
CA ALA A 110 22.31 13.60 -23.22
C ALA A 110 21.09 14.44 -22.82
N ALA A 111 20.53 14.23 -21.63
CA ALA A 111 19.41 15.01 -21.11
C ALA A 111 19.80 16.46 -20.75
N LEU A 112 21.03 16.69 -20.27
CA LEU A 112 21.49 17.98 -19.75
C LEU A 112 22.18 18.87 -20.79
N ASN A 113 22.80 18.29 -21.82
CA ASN A 113 23.56 19.04 -22.84
C ASN A 113 23.06 18.80 -24.28
N PRO A 114 21.83 19.25 -24.65
CA PRO A 114 21.24 19.00 -25.97
C PRO A 114 22.08 19.51 -27.14
N ILE A 115 22.73 20.67 -26.98
CA ILE A 115 23.50 21.33 -28.05
C ILE A 115 24.77 20.54 -28.38
N ASN A 116 25.49 20.04 -27.35
CA ASN A 116 26.66 19.21 -27.55
C ASN A 116 26.29 17.81 -28.02
N TYR A 117 25.19 17.22 -27.52
CA TYR A 117 24.69 15.96 -28.05
C TYR A 117 24.38 16.10 -29.54
N SER A 118 23.63 17.15 -29.93
CA SER A 118 23.29 17.45 -31.32
C SER A 118 24.49 17.72 -32.21
N ARG A 119 25.62 18.23 -31.69
CA ARG A 119 26.90 18.39 -32.41
C ARG A 119 27.74 17.10 -32.46
N SER A 120 27.67 16.25 -31.44
CA SER A 120 28.32 14.93 -31.45
C SER A 120 27.55 13.91 -32.29
N SER A 121 26.23 14.12 -32.41
CA SER A 121 25.30 13.36 -33.22
C SER A 121 24.93 14.12 -34.50
N SER A 122 25.59 15.25 -34.82
CA SER A 122 25.24 16.04 -36.00
C SER A 122 25.62 15.24 -37.23
N SER A 123 24.58 14.85 -37.97
CA SER A 123 24.54 14.27 -39.32
C SER A 123 24.63 12.74 -39.47
N SER A 124 23.47 12.14 -39.80
CA SER A 124 23.25 11.00 -40.71
C SER A 124 23.11 9.53 -40.24
N GLU A 125 23.34 9.13 -38.99
CA GLU A 125 23.39 7.67 -38.70
C GLU A 125 22.06 6.98 -38.30
N ASP A 126 21.08 7.69 -37.73
CA ASP A 126 19.82 7.08 -37.29
C ASP A 126 18.61 7.61 -38.07
N LYS A 127 18.41 7.11 -39.29
CA LYS A 127 17.30 7.49 -40.18
C LYS A 127 15.91 7.20 -39.59
N ASP A 128 15.84 6.24 -38.68
CA ASP A 128 14.58 5.82 -38.09
C ASP A 128 14.17 6.72 -36.93
N TYR A 129 15.08 7.48 -36.32
CA TYR A 129 14.77 8.35 -35.20
C TYR A 129 14.18 9.69 -35.66
N VAL A 130 13.12 10.17 -34.99
CA VAL A 130 12.49 11.48 -35.28
C VAL A 130 12.96 12.46 -34.20
N PRO A 131 14.08 13.17 -34.38
CA PRO A 131 14.76 13.85 -33.29
C PRO A 131 14.12 15.19 -32.92
N HIS A 132 13.13 15.65 -33.69
CA HIS A 132 12.64 17.04 -33.66
C HIS A 132 11.16 17.15 -33.28
N GLY A 133 10.55 16.07 -32.80
CA GLY A 133 9.15 16.10 -32.40
C GLY A 133 8.97 16.56 -30.95
N ASP A 134 8.11 17.57 -30.74
CA ASP A 134 7.51 17.92 -29.44
C ASP A 134 6.60 16.80 -28.86
N ILE A 135 6.81 15.55 -29.28
CA ILE A 135 6.08 14.37 -28.80
C ILE A 135 6.82 13.66 -27.69
N TYR A 136 8.10 13.97 -27.47
CA TYR A 136 8.92 13.37 -26.44
C TYR A 136 9.12 14.33 -25.26
N ARG A 137 9.08 13.82 -24.03
CA ARG A 137 9.44 14.60 -22.83
C ARG A 137 10.89 15.08 -22.87
N ASN A 138 11.78 14.23 -23.39
CA ASN A 138 13.17 14.58 -23.68
C ASN A 138 13.68 13.68 -24.83
N ALA A 139 13.66 14.23 -26.04
CA ALA A 139 14.05 13.55 -27.27
C ALA A 139 15.48 12.95 -27.16
N HIS A 140 16.46 13.76 -26.78
CA HIS A 140 17.87 13.32 -26.70
C HIS A 140 18.11 12.21 -25.67
N ALA A 141 17.52 12.33 -24.48
CA ALA A 141 17.62 11.31 -23.45
C ALA A 141 16.98 10.00 -23.91
N PHE A 142 15.81 10.07 -24.56
CA PHE A 142 15.14 8.91 -25.13
C PHE A 142 16.01 8.24 -26.20
N HIS A 143 16.50 9.00 -27.18
CA HIS A 143 17.37 8.50 -28.25
C HIS A 143 18.60 7.79 -27.69
N ARG A 144 19.29 8.45 -26.76
CA ARG A 144 20.49 7.89 -26.13
C ARG A 144 20.17 6.62 -25.35
N SER A 145 19.08 6.61 -24.58
CA SER A 145 18.64 5.44 -23.84
C SER A 145 18.26 4.28 -24.76
N TYR A 146 17.62 4.57 -25.89
CA TYR A 146 17.22 3.56 -26.87
C TYR A 146 18.43 2.90 -27.53
N LEU A 147 19.41 3.68 -27.99
CA LEU A 147 20.65 3.15 -28.56
C LEU A 147 21.43 2.29 -27.55
N LEU A 148 21.47 2.70 -26.28
CA LEU A 148 22.09 1.92 -25.21
C LEU A 148 21.33 0.62 -24.94
N MET A 149 20.00 0.66 -24.94
CA MET A 149 19.17 -0.55 -24.83
C MET A 149 19.47 -1.52 -25.98
N GLU A 150 19.49 -1.05 -27.24
CA GLU A 150 19.77 -1.92 -28.39
C GLU A 150 21.15 -2.59 -28.32
N LYS A 151 22.14 -1.86 -27.79
CA LYS A 151 23.52 -2.34 -27.67
C LYS A 151 23.73 -3.29 -26.49
N LEU A 152 23.11 -2.99 -25.34
CA LEU A 152 23.43 -3.65 -24.08
C LEU A 152 22.36 -4.64 -23.63
N PHE A 153 21.08 -4.31 -23.78
CA PHE A 153 20.01 -4.98 -23.05
C PHE A 153 19.87 -6.47 -23.43
N LYS A 154 19.87 -7.33 -22.41
CA LYS A 154 19.75 -8.80 -22.54
C LYS A 154 18.70 -9.33 -21.58
N ILE A 155 17.84 -10.21 -22.09
CA ILE A 155 16.71 -10.81 -21.37
C ILE A 155 16.89 -12.32 -21.38
N PHE A 156 16.93 -12.91 -20.19
CA PHE A 156 16.81 -14.36 -20.05
C PHE A 156 15.33 -14.73 -19.91
N VAL A 157 14.87 -15.75 -20.63
CA VAL A 157 13.48 -16.22 -20.58
C VAL A 157 13.48 -17.58 -19.88
N TYR A 158 12.67 -17.72 -18.82
CA TYR A 158 12.51 -19.00 -18.13
C TYR A 158 11.71 -19.99 -18.97
N GLU A 159 12.04 -21.28 -18.88
CA GLU A 159 11.45 -22.35 -19.69
C GLU A 159 10.77 -23.42 -18.82
N GLU A 160 10.74 -23.22 -17.50
CA GLU A 160 10.22 -24.16 -16.51
C GLU A 160 8.70 -24.28 -16.54
N GLY A 161 8.20 -25.45 -16.17
CA GLY A 161 6.78 -25.68 -15.90
C GLY A 161 6.35 -27.07 -16.35
N GLU A 162 5.17 -27.50 -15.89
CA GLU A 162 4.52 -28.72 -16.37
C GLU A 162 3.39 -28.36 -17.35
N PRO A 163 3.11 -29.20 -18.37
CA PRO A 163 2.00 -28.97 -19.28
C PRO A 163 0.62 -28.89 -18.56
N PRO A 164 -0.31 -28.02 -19.03
CA PRO A 164 -0.11 -27.06 -20.10
C PRO A 164 0.79 -25.90 -19.64
N LEU A 165 1.90 -25.70 -20.36
CA LEU A 165 2.81 -24.59 -20.13
C LEU A 165 2.10 -23.33 -20.59
N PHE A 166 1.77 -22.40 -19.69
CA PHE A 166 1.16 -21.11 -20.04
C PHE A 166 2.18 -20.12 -20.64
N HIS A 167 3.22 -20.63 -21.31
CA HIS A 167 4.27 -19.89 -22.01
C HIS A 167 3.84 -19.49 -23.42
N TYR A 168 2.59 -19.07 -23.55
CA TYR A 168 2.02 -18.55 -24.78
C TYR A 168 0.85 -17.66 -24.40
N GLY A 169 0.43 -16.79 -25.31
CA GLY A 169 -0.73 -15.95 -25.12
C GLY A 169 -1.54 -15.85 -26.40
N LEU A 170 -2.74 -15.27 -26.29
CA LEU A 170 -3.56 -14.96 -27.46
C LEU A 170 -2.90 -13.83 -28.27
N CYS A 171 -2.80 -14.01 -29.58
CA CYS A 171 -2.39 -12.97 -30.53
C CYS A 171 -3.57 -12.27 -31.21
N LYS A 172 -4.78 -12.41 -30.64
CA LYS A 172 -6.02 -11.81 -31.13
C LYS A 172 -6.80 -11.19 -29.97
N ASN A 173 -7.86 -10.44 -30.27
CA ASN A 173 -8.69 -9.67 -29.35
C ASN A 173 -7.91 -8.62 -28.53
N ILE A 174 -8.52 -8.09 -27.47
CA ILE A 174 -7.97 -7.05 -26.59
C ILE A 174 -6.72 -7.48 -25.82
N TYR A 175 -6.46 -8.78 -25.70
CA TYR A 175 -5.29 -9.34 -25.02
C TYR A 175 -4.13 -9.65 -25.95
N SER A 176 -4.24 -9.29 -27.23
CA SER A 176 -3.29 -9.66 -28.29
C SER A 176 -1.82 -9.35 -27.97
N MET A 177 -1.56 -8.27 -27.22
CA MET A 177 -0.21 -7.85 -26.86
C MET A 177 0.54 -8.83 -25.96
N GLU A 178 -0.17 -9.61 -25.15
CA GLU A 178 0.44 -10.63 -24.28
C GLU A 178 1.05 -11.74 -25.14
N GLY A 179 0.27 -12.28 -26.09
CA GLY A 179 0.75 -13.30 -27.03
C GLY A 179 1.80 -12.79 -28.01
N ILE A 180 1.63 -11.58 -28.56
CA ILE A 180 2.60 -10.98 -29.49
C ILE A 180 3.96 -10.80 -28.83
N PHE A 181 3.99 -10.26 -27.60
CA PHE A 181 5.26 -10.07 -26.90
C PHE A 181 5.95 -11.39 -26.61
N MET A 182 5.21 -12.40 -26.13
CA MET A 182 5.74 -13.74 -25.87
C MET A 182 6.28 -14.39 -27.14
N GLY A 183 5.53 -14.36 -28.24
CA GLY A 183 5.98 -14.89 -29.52
C GLY A 183 7.25 -14.21 -30.02
N PHE A 184 7.32 -12.88 -29.97
CA PHE A 184 8.52 -12.16 -30.40
C PHE A 184 9.73 -12.41 -29.50
N ILE A 185 9.59 -12.38 -28.16
CA ILE A 185 10.74 -12.60 -27.28
C ILE A 185 11.25 -14.05 -27.36
N GLU A 186 10.38 -15.01 -27.69
CA GLU A 186 10.76 -16.41 -27.87
C GLU A 186 11.51 -16.68 -29.18
N THR A 187 11.22 -15.95 -30.25
CA THR A 187 12.05 -16.03 -31.47
C THR A 187 13.50 -15.58 -31.17
N LYS A 188 14.47 -15.96 -32.02
CA LYS A 188 15.87 -15.51 -31.88
C LYS A 188 15.99 -14.00 -32.10
N THR A 189 15.69 -13.22 -31.07
CA THR A 189 15.88 -11.76 -31.04
C THR A 189 17.28 -11.41 -30.54
N LYS A 190 17.76 -10.21 -30.87
CA LYS A 190 19.02 -9.68 -30.33
C LYS A 190 19.01 -9.46 -28.81
N PHE A 191 17.81 -9.47 -28.20
CA PHE A 191 17.58 -9.23 -26.78
C PHE A 191 17.55 -10.53 -25.96
N ARG A 192 17.06 -11.66 -26.50
CA ARG A 192 17.06 -12.94 -25.79
C ARG A 192 18.50 -13.47 -25.63
N ILE A 193 18.86 -13.89 -24.43
CA ILE A 193 20.15 -14.53 -24.12
C ILE A 193 19.93 -15.91 -23.53
N GLN A 194 20.77 -16.88 -23.92
CA GLN A 194 20.73 -18.25 -23.39
C GLN A 194 21.52 -18.39 -22.08
N ASN A 195 22.56 -17.59 -21.91
CA ASN A 195 23.34 -17.56 -20.67
C ASN A 195 22.73 -16.56 -19.66
N PRO A 196 22.12 -17.02 -18.55
CA PRO A 196 21.49 -16.14 -17.57
C PRO A 196 22.48 -15.28 -16.76
N GLU A 197 23.79 -15.58 -16.80
CA GLU A 197 24.83 -14.78 -16.14
C GLU A 197 25.09 -13.43 -16.83
N GLU A 198 24.67 -13.29 -18.08
CA GLU A 198 24.85 -12.07 -18.89
C GLU A 198 23.54 -11.28 -19.06
N ALA A 199 22.47 -11.74 -18.42
CA ALA A 199 21.16 -11.13 -18.50
C ALA A 199 21.07 -9.86 -17.63
N HIS A 200 20.38 -8.86 -18.15
CA HIS A 200 20.04 -7.64 -17.42
C HIS A 200 18.74 -7.81 -16.66
N VAL A 201 17.77 -8.54 -17.24
CA VAL A 201 16.49 -8.88 -16.63
C VAL A 201 16.08 -10.32 -16.98
N TYR A 202 15.15 -10.87 -16.20
CA TYR A 202 14.64 -12.23 -16.34
C TYR A 202 13.11 -12.21 -16.56
N PHE A 203 12.65 -12.77 -17.67
CA PHE A 203 11.24 -12.83 -18.02
C PHE A 203 10.58 -14.08 -17.44
N LEU A 204 9.42 -13.90 -16.80
CA LEU A 204 8.51 -14.96 -16.34
C LEU A 204 7.37 -15.11 -17.36
N PRO A 205 7.48 -16.01 -18.36
CA PRO A 205 6.55 -16.08 -19.47
C PRO A 205 5.20 -16.75 -19.14
N PHE A 206 4.63 -16.61 -17.94
CA PHE A 206 3.28 -17.14 -17.70
C PHE A 206 2.20 -16.17 -18.18
N SER A 207 1.24 -16.65 -18.96
CA SER A 207 0.08 -15.86 -19.41
C SER A 207 -1.07 -15.95 -18.42
N VAL A 208 -1.52 -14.79 -17.92
CA VAL A 208 -2.70 -14.71 -17.05
C VAL A 208 -3.97 -15.08 -17.82
N VAL A 209 -4.03 -14.72 -19.10
CA VAL A 209 -5.14 -15.08 -20.00
C VAL A 209 -5.22 -16.60 -20.13
N MET A 210 -4.12 -17.27 -20.46
CA MET A 210 -4.16 -18.72 -20.67
C MET A 210 -4.45 -19.49 -19.37
N ILE A 211 -3.93 -19.00 -18.22
CA ILE A 211 -4.28 -19.56 -16.89
C ILE A 211 -5.80 -19.50 -16.67
N ILE A 212 -6.43 -18.38 -17.01
CA ILE A 212 -7.88 -18.21 -16.87
C ILE A 212 -8.62 -19.13 -17.84
N GLU A 213 -8.25 -19.13 -19.12
CA GLU A 213 -8.94 -19.94 -20.13
C GLU A 213 -8.88 -21.45 -19.87
N HIS A 214 -7.76 -21.95 -19.34
CA HIS A 214 -7.54 -23.38 -19.20
C HIS A 214 -7.87 -23.91 -17.80
N LEU A 215 -7.69 -23.11 -16.75
CA LEU A 215 -7.79 -23.59 -15.37
C LEU A 215 -9.00 -23.04 -14.60
N PHE A 216 -9.71 -22.02 -15.09
CA PHE A 216 -10.90 -21.53 -14.38
C PHE A 216 -12.13 -22.34 -14.75
N ASP A 217 -12.74 -22.93 -13.72
CA ASP A 217 -14.09 -23.50 -13.83
C ASP A 217 -15.10 -22.37 -14.07
N PRO A 218 -15.92 -22.45 -15.15
CA PRO A 218 -16.82 -21.37 -15.55
C PRO A 218 -17.96 -21.13 -14.55
N ILE A 219 -18.28 -22.12 -13.71
CA ILE A 219 -19.36 -22.09 -12.72
C ILE A 219 -18.82 -21.67 -11.34
N ILE A 220 -17.74 -22.30 -10.87
CA ILE A 220 -17.18 -22.07 -9.53
C ILE A 220 -16.39 -20.76 -9.48
N ARG A 221 -15.68 -20.42 -10.56
CA ARG A 221 -14.80 -19.23 -10.66
C ARG A 221 -13.82 -19.10 -9.48
N ASP A 222 -13.21 -20.21 -9.07
CA ASP A 222 -12.28 -20.23 -7.93
C ASP A 222 -11.02 -19.41 -8.23
N LYS A 223 -10.94 -18.22 -7.63
CA LYS A 223 -9.80 -17.31 -7.77
C LYS A 223 -8.52 -17.84 -7.14
N ALA A 224 -8.57 -18.90 -6.34
CA ALA A 224 -7.40 -19.54 -5.77
C ALA A 224 -6.60 -20.35 -6.80
N VAL A 225 -7.18 -20.68 -7.97
CA VAL A 225 -6.45 -21.28 -9.10
C VAL A 225 -5.30 -20.36 -9.52
N LEU A 226 -5.59 -19.09 -9.79
CA LEU A 226 -4.58 -18.10 -10.17
C LEU A 226 -3.48 -17.95 -9.11
N GLN A 227 -3.85 -18.00 -7.82
CA GLN A 227 -2.91 -17.97 -6.71
C GLN A 227 -1.96 -19.17 -6.75
N ARG A 228 -2.51 -20.40 -6.83
CA ARG A 228 -1.72 -21.64 -6.82
C ARG A 228 -0.75 -21.66 -8.00
N THR A 229 -1.24 -21.45 -9.22
CA THR A 229 -0.44 -21.52 -10.45
C THR A 229 0.73 -20.54 -10.45
N VAL A 230 0.49 -19.26 -10.13
CA VAL A 230 1.55 -18.24 -10.11
C VAL A 230 2.54 -18.47 -8.96
N SER A 231 2.04 -18.88 -7.78
CA SER A 231 2.90 -19.17 -6.62
C SER A 231 3.81 -20.38 -6.87
N ASP A 232 3.26 -21.44 -7.46
CA ASP A 232 4.01 -22.64 -7.80
C ASP A 232 5.06 -22.37 -8.87
N TYR A 233 4.71 -21.60 -9.91
CA TYR A 233 5.65 -21.19 -10.94
C TYR A 233 6.84 -20.43 -10.34
N VAL A 234 6.58 -19.38 -9.56
CA VAL A 234 7.64 -18.61 -8.91
C VAL A 234 8.45 -19.47 -7.95
N ARG A 235 7.82 -20.41 -7.23
CA ARG A 235 8.52 -21.35 -6.35
C ARG A 235 9.51 -22.21 -7.13
N ILE A 236 9.10 -22.78 -8.27
CA ILE A 236 9.99 -23.56 -9.16
C ILE A 236 11.19 -22.71 -9.60
N ILE A 237 10.95 -21.50 -10.09
CA ILE A 237 12.01 -20.58 -10.52
C ILE A 237 12.97 -20.26 -9.35
N SER A 238 12.43 -19.93 -8.18
CA SER A 238 13.21 -19.53 -7.01
C SER A 238 14.07 -20.67 -6.44
N HIS A 239 13.62 -21.92 -6.56
CA HIS A 239 14.37 -23.09 -6.11
C HIS A 239 15.43 -23.51 -7.14
N LYS A 240 15.10 -23.46 -8.43
CA LYS A 240 16.00 -23.91 -9.50
C LYS A 240 17.08 -22.88 -9.83
N TYR A 241 16.77 -21.57 -9.75
CA TYR A 241 17.66 -20.50 -10.18
C TYR A 241 18.05 -19.55 -9.06
N ARG A 242 19.35 -19.40 -8.86
CA ARG A 242 19.92 -18.41 -7.91
C ARG A 242 19.55 -16.96 -8.24
N TYR A 243 19.24 -16.65 -9.50
CA TYR A 243 19.01 -15.28 -9.96
C TYR A 243 17.78 -14.64 -9.29
N TRP A 244 16.71 -15.41 -9.09
CA TRP A 244 15.55 -14.96 -8.33
C TRP A 244 15.93 -14.58 -6.89
N ASN A 245 16.69 -15.44 -6.20
CA ASN A 245 17.07 -15.20 -4.80
C ASN A 245 18.10 -14.08 -4.65
N ARG A 246 18.94 -13.86 -5.66
CA ARG A 246 19.95 -12.78 -5.69
C ARG A 246 19.32 -11.40 -5.61
N SER A 247 18.27 -11.17 -6.40
CA SER A 247 17.59 -9.88 -6.49
C SER A 247 16.29 -9.84 -5.69
N LEU A 248 15.87 -10.96 -5.10
CA LEU A 248 14.50 -11.14 -4.57
C LEU A 248 13.43 -10.81 -5.63
N GLY A 249 13.72 -11.06 -6.90
CA GLY A 249 12.83 -10.82 -8.03
C GLY A 249 12.84 -9.40 -8.58
N THR A 250 13.71 -8.49 -8.13
CA THR A 250 13.66 -7.08 -8.61
C THR A 250 14.05 -6.97 -10.09
N ASP A 251 15.04 -7.76 -10.54
CA ASP A 251 15.46 -7.85 -11.94
C ASP A 251 14.59 -8.84 -12.77
N HIS A 252 13.46 -9.28 -12.22
CA HIS A 252 12.48 -10.13 -12.90
C HIS A 252 11.29 -9.31 -13.39
N PHE A 253 10.69 -9.74 -14.48
CA PHE A 253 9.45 -9.13 -14.97
C PHE A 253 8.42 -10.14 -15.46
N MET A 254 7.16 -9.74 -15.36
CA MET A 254 6.02 -10.42 -15.99
C MET A 254 5.26 -9.40 -16.85
N LEU A 255 4.52 -9.91 -17.82
CA LEU A 255 3.70 -9.09 -18.71
C LEU A 255 2.26 -9.61 -18.70
N SER A 256 1.28 -8.72 -18.53
CA SER A 256 -0.11 -9.10 -18.74
C SER A 256 -0.99 -7.95 -19.23
N CYS A 257 -1.91 -8.29 -20.14
CA CYS A 257 -2.96 -7.38 -20.59
C CYS A 257 -4.35 -7.68 -20.06
N HIS A 258 -4.50 -8.77 -19.31
CA HIS A 258 -5.75 -9.08 -18.61
C HIS A 258 -5.96 -8.13 -17.41
N ASP A 259 -7.22 -7.81 -17.09
CA ASP A 259 -7.59 -6.99 -15.93
C ASP A 259 -7.08 -7.57 -14.59
N TRP A 260 -6.92 -8.89 -14.53
CA TRP A 260 -6.38 -9.64 -13.39
C TRP A 260 -4.85 -9.71 -13.34
N GLY A 261 -4.12 -9.11 -14.30
CA GLY A 261 -2.65 -9.02 -14.26
C GLY A 261 -2.11 -8.47 -12.92
N PRO A 262 -2.61 -7.31 -12.43
CA PRO A 262 -2.28 -6.82 -11.09
C PRO A 262 -2.60 -7.82 -9.97
N ARG A 263 -3.73 -8.54 -10.07
CA ARG A 263 -4.15 -9.53 -9.09
C ARG A 263 -3.29 -10.79 -9.09
N ALA A 264 -2.90 -11.28 -10.26
CA ALA A 264 -2.06 -12.48 -10.42
C ALA A 264 -0.77 -12.36 -9.60
N THR A 265 -0.18 -11.16 -9.60
CA THR A 265 1.05 -10.89 -8.84
C THR A 265 0.83 -10.74 -7.34
N ARG A 266 -0.36 -10.34 -6.85
CA ARG A 266 -0.65 -10.08 -5.40
C ARG A 266 -0.37 -11.28 -4.50
N TYR A 267 -0.55 -12.48 -5.03
CA TYR A 267 -0.41 -13.71 -4.26
C TYR A 267 1.05 -14.06 -3.94
N VAL A 268 2.01 -13.47 -4.66
CA VAL A 268 3.44 -13.69 -4.46
C VAL A 268 4.09 -12.33 -4.11
N PRO A 269 4.32 -12.02 -2.82
CA PRO A 269 4.75 -10.69 -2.39
C PRO A 269 5.99 -10.16 -3.12
N LYS A 270 7.00 -11.01 -3.34
CA LYS A 270 8.22 -10.64 -4.09
C LYS A 270 7.89 -10.27 -5.54
N LEU A 271 7.02 -11.02 -6.21
CA LEU A 271 6.55 -10.69 -7.56
C LEU A 271 5.74 -9.39 -7.61
N TYR A 272 4.93 -9.13 -6.58
CA TYR A 272 4.10 -7.92 -6.51
C TYR A 272 4.92 -6.65 -6.26
N TYR A 273 5.76 -6.67 -5.23
CA TYR A 273 6.45 -5.50 -4.71
C TYR A 273 7.81 -5.25 -5.36
N ASN A 274 8.53 -6.29 -5.79
CA ASN A 274 9.90 -6.16 -6.27
C ASN A 274 9.97 -6.23 -7.80
N SER A 275 9.34 -7.24 -8.41
CA SER A 275 9.44 -7.47 -9.85
C SER A 275 8.77 -6.38 -10.67
N ILE A 276 9.28 -6.16 -11.88
CA ILE A 276 8.71 -5.25 -12.87
C ILE A 276 7.43 -5.89 -13.41
N ARG A 277 6.29 -5.20 -13.26
CA ARG A 277 5.03 -5.66 -13.86
C ARG A 277 4.75 -4.82 -15.10
N ALA A 278 4.83 -5.42 -16.27
CA ALA A 278 4.42 -4.80 -17.52
C ALA A 278 2.91 -5.03 -17.71
N LEU A 279 2.09 -4.00 -17.50
CA LEU A 279 0.63 -4.17 -17.37
C LEU A 279 -0.12 -3.24 -18.32
N CYS A 280 -1.12 -3.78 -19.04
CA CYS A 280 -2.09 -2.95 -19.73
C CYS A 280 -2.95 -2.17 -18.71
N ASN A 281 -3.40 -2.84 -17.63
CA ASN A 281 -4.14 -2.22 -16.54
C ASN A 281 -3.21 -1.44 -15.57
N ALA A 282 -2.74 -0.27 -16.00
CA ALA A 282 -1.79 0.56 -15.26
C ALA A 282 -2.46 1.58 -14.32
N ASN A 283 -3.21 1.08 -13.34
CA ASN A 283 -4.01 1.91 -12.42
C ASN A 283 -3.29 2.19 -11.09
N THR A 284 -2.96 3.45 -10.79
CA THR A 284 -2.27 3.81 -9.54
C THR A 284 -3.14 3.60 -8.29
N SER A 285 -4.48 3.62 -8.41
CA SER A 285 -5.36 3.27 -7.27
C SER A 285 -5.34 1.77 -6.96
N GLU A 286 -4.81 0.95 -7.87
CA GLU A 286 -4.64 -0.49 -7.70
C GLU A 286 -3.17 -0.88 -7.47
N TYR A 287 -2.40 0.07 -6.94
CA TYR A 287 -0.98 -0.08 -6.59
C TYR A 287 -0.07 -0.31 -7.80
N PHE A 288 -0.45 0.11 -9.00
CA PHE A 288 0.52 0.27 -10.09
C PHE A 288 1.53 1.36 -9.70
N ASN A 289 2.82 1.04 -9.71
CA ASN A 289 3.90 1.95 -9.34
C ASN A 289 4.70 2.33 -10.59
N PRO A 290 4.53 3.54 -11.18
CA PRO A 290 5.19 3.92 -12.43
C PRO A 290 6.73 3.94 -12.36
N LYS A 291 7.32 3.99 -11.16
CA LYS A 291 8.79 3.91 -10.98
C LYS A 291 9.34 2.50 -11.16
N LYS A 292 8.51 1.47 -10.90
CA LYS A 292 8.87 0.04 -10.90
C LYS A 292 8.18 -0.75 -12.01
N ASP A 293 6.92 -0.46 -12.25
CA ASP A 293 6.06 -1.12 -13.24
C ASP A 293 6.11 -0.37 -14.58
N ALA A 294 5.77 -1.06 -15.66
CA ALA A 294 5.79 -0.53 -17.02
C ALA A 294 4.37 -0.53 -17.61
N PRO A 295 3.81 0.63 -17.99
CA PRO A 295 2.50 0.68 -18.63
C PRO A 295 2.65 0.28 -20.10
N ILE A 296 1.89 -0.71 -20.55
CA ILE A 296 1.91 -1.19 -21.95
C ILE A 296 0.56 -0.94 -22.61
N PRO A 297 0.50 -0.76 -23.95
CA PRO A 297 -0.75 -0.47 -24.63
C PRO A 297 -1.62 -1.72 -24.75
N GLU A 298 -2.93 -1.55 -24.58
CA GLU A 298 -3.92 -2.57 -24.92
C GLU A 298 -4.22 -2.46 -26.42
N ILE A 299 -3.89 -3.49 -27.20
CA ILE A 299 -4.14 -3.53 -28.65
C ILE A 299 -5.18 -4.61 -28.93
N ASN A 300 -6.21 -4.23 -29.67
CA ASN A 300 -7.28 -5.13 -30.07
C ASN A 300 -7.07 -5.60 -31.52
N LEU A 301 -6.55 -6.81 -31.70
CA LEU A 301 -6.43 -7.44 -33.02
C LEU A 301 -7.60 -8.41 -33.23
N VAL A 302 -8.69 -7.95 -33.83
CA VAL A 302 -9.95 -8.72 -33.91
C VAL A 302 -9.75 -10.14 -34.46
N THR A 303 -9.04 -10.26 -35.58
CA THR A 303 -8.74 -11.53 -36.26
C THR A 303 -7.33 -12.07 -35.96
N GLY A 304 -6.47 -11.25 -35.32
CA GLY A 304 -5.03 -11.51 -35.17
C GLY A 304 -4.19 -11.00 -36.34
N GLU A 305 -4.81 -10.42 -37.38
CA GLU A 305 -4.10 -9.80 -38.49
C GLU A 305 -3.51 -8.44 -38.08
N ILE A 306 -2.26 -8.19 -38.49
CA ILE A 306 -1.50 -6.97 -38.20
C ILE A 306 -1.39 -6.05 -39.43
N GLU A 307 -1.99 -6.42 -40.55
CA GLU A 307 -1.98 -5.62 -41.77
C GLU A 307 -3.03 -4.50 -41.71
N SER A 308 -2.74 -3.36 -42.35
CA SER A 308 -3.68 -2.23 -42.46
C SER A 308 -4.23 -1.67 -41.14
N LEU A 309 -3.47 -1.79 -40.04
CA LEU A 309 -3.86 -1.26 -38.73
C LEU A 309 -4.02 0.26 -38.74
N THR A 310 -3.23 0.96 -39.56
CA THR A 310 -3.17 2.43 -39.62
C THR A 310 -3.92 2.98 -40.83
N GLY A 311 -4.49 4.18 -40.69
CA GLY A 311 -4.94 4.98 -41.84
C GLY A 311 -6.03 5.96 -41.46
N GLY A 312 -5.69 7.24 -41.39
CA GLY A 312 -6.63 8.33 -41.14
C GLY A 312 -7.20 8.95 -42.42
N LEU A 313 -8.22 9.79 -42.24
CA LEU A 313 -8.65 10.72 -43.29
C LEU A 313 -7.92 12.06 -43.14
N PRO A 314 -7.65 12.79 -44.24
CA PRO A 314 -7.20 14.18 -44.19
C PRO A 314 -8.17 15.03 -43.37
N GLN A 315 -7.66 16.09 -42.73
CA GLN A 315 -8.45 16.97 -41.86
C GLN A 315 -9.75 17.46 -42.52
N SER A 316 -9.73 17.81 -43.81
CA SER A 316 -10.90 18.31 -44.53
C SER A 316 -12.05 17.30 -44.66
N LYS A 317 -11.76 16.00 -44.49
CA LYS A 317 -12.73 14.90 -44.53
C LYS A 317 -13.18 14.44 -43.14
N ARG A 318 -12.68 15.05 -42.06
CA ARG A 318 -13.08 14.76 -40.67
C ARG A 318 -14.27 15.62 -40.26
N THR A 319 -15.46 15.15 -40.61
CA THR A 319 -16.73 15.89 -40.46
C THR A 319 -17.36 15.79 -39.07
N ILE A 320 -16.94 14.84 -38.23
CA ILE A 320 -17.49 14.62 -36.88
C ILE A 320 -16.58 15.31 -35.86
N LEU A 321 -17.15 16.12 -34.95
CA LEU A 321 -16.34 16.78 -33.91
C LEU A 321 -15.76 15.75 -32.94
N ALA A 322 -16.62 14.93 -32.32
CA ALA A 322 -16.18 13.92 -31.38
C ALA A 322 -17.00 12.62 -31.48
N PHE A 323 -16.36 11.47 -31.33
CA PHE A 323 -17.02 10.18 -31.44
C PHE A 323 -16.68 9.21 -30.30
N PHE A 324 -17.71 8.45 -29.89
CA PHE A 324 -17.59 7.27 -29.04
C PHE A 324 -18.63 6.21 -29.45
N ALA A 325 -18.21 4.95 -29.52
CA ALA A 325 -19.13 3.83 -29.52
C ALA A 325 -18.62 2.72 -28.60
N GLY A 326 -19.46 2.15 -27.73
CA GLY A 326 -19.10 1.02 -26.87
C GLY A 326 -20.16 0.69 -25.83
N ARG A 327 -20.07 -0.48 -25.17
CA ARG A 327 -21.08 -0.92 -24.19
C ARG A 327 -21.06 -0.12 -22.88
N LEU A 328 -22.19 -0.15 -22.16
CA LEU A 328 -22.32 0.30 -20.77
C LEU A 328 -21.42 -0.54 -19.86
N HIS A 329 -20.31 0.06 -19.44
CA HIS A 329 -19.19 -0.62 -18.81
C HIS A 329 -18.44 0.36 -17.90
N GLY A 330 -18.12 -0.04 -16.67
CA GLY A 330 -17.46 0.83 -15.70
C GLY A 330 -18.33 1.96 -15.14
N LYS A 331 -17.69 2.87 -14.40
CA LYS A 331 -18.36 4.00 -13.72
C LYS A 331 -18.47 5.26 -14.57
N ILE A 332 -17.57 5.45 -15.54
CA ILE A 332 -17.48 6.67 -16.35
C ILE A 332 -18.47 6.66 -17.52
N ARG A 333 -18.60 5.52 -18.23
CA ARG A 333 -19.47 5.43 -19.41
C ARG A 333 -20.95 5.69 -19.14
N PRO A 334 -21.55 5.29 -17.99
CA PRO A 334 -22.91 5.68 -17.66
C PRO A 334 -23.11 7.21 -17.65
N VAL A 335 -22.16 7.97 -17.10
CA VAL A 335 -22.21 9.43 -17.09
C VAL A 335 -22.06 10.01 -18.49
N LEU A 336 -21.17 9.43 -19.31
CA LEU A 336 -21.01 9.81 -20.72
C LEU A 336 -22.32 9.59 -21.51
N PHE A 337 -22.96 8.43 -21.37
CA PHE A 337 -24.23 8.16 -22.04
C PHE A 337 -25.35 9.05 -21.55
N GLN A 338 -25.44 9.27 -20.24
CA GLN A 338 -26.43 10.15 -19.67
C GLN A 338 -26.39 11.55 -20.30
N HIS A 339 -25.21 12.07 -20.62
CA HIS A 339 -25.07 13.40 -21.21
C HIS A 339 -25.12 13.43 -22.74
N TRP A 340 -24.56 12.45 -23.44
CA TRP A 340 -24.28 12.57 -24.87
C TRP A 340 -24.91 11.50 -25.76
N LYS A 341 -25.40 10.39 -25.22
CA LYS A 341 -25.96 9.29 -26.05
C LYS A 341 -27.10 9.82 -26.91
N GLU A 342 -26.92 9.80 -28.23
CA GLU A 342 -27.92 10.21 -29.24
C GLU A 342 -28.49 11.63 -29.02
N LYS A 343 -27.71 12.54 -28.41
CA LYS A 343 -28.18 13.88 -28.01
C LYS A 343 -27.63 15.05 -28.83
N ASP A 344 -26.55 14.82 -29.59
CA ASP A 344 -25.87 15.87 -30.35
C ASP A 344 -25.35 15.32 -31.69
N LYS A 345 -25.45 16.12 -32.76
CA LYS A 345 -25.03 15.73 -34.11
C LYS A 345 -23.51 15.79 -34.32
N ASP A 346 -22.81 16.63 -33.54
CA ASP A 346 -21.37 16.86 -33.65
C ASP A 346 -20.61 15.97 -32.65
N VAL A 347 -21.18 15.73 -31.46
CA VAL A 347 -20.66 14.80 -30.45
C VAL A 347 -21.47 13.50 -30.48
N GLN A 348 -21.00 12.54 -31.27
CA GLN A 348 -21.73 11.31 -31.57
C GLN A 348 -21.34 10.18 -30.61
N VAL A 349 -22.26 9.81 -29.72
CA VAL A 349 -22.05 8.79 -28.69
C VAL A 349 -23.08 7.68 -28.83
N TYR A 350 -22.61 6.45 -29.03
CA TYR A 350 -23.43 5.26 -29.22
C TYR A 350 -23.11 4.17 -28.19
N GLU A 351 -24.14 3.48 -27.71
CA GLU A 351 -23.93 2.27 -26.91
C GLU A 351 -23.68 1.05 -27.80
N ASN A 352 -24.52 0.89 -28.83
CA ASN A 352 -24.32 -0.05 -29.92
C ASN A 352 -24.39 0.75 -31.22
N LEU A 353 -23.37 0.58 -32.07
CA LEU A 353 -23.34 1.28 -33.35
C LEU A 353 -24.38 0.64 -34.30
N PRO A 354 -25.19 1.44 -35.01
CA PRO A 354 -26.09 0.93 -36.06
C PRO A 354 -25.37 0.07 -37.10
N GLN A 355 -26.05 -0.92 -37.69
CA GLN A 355 -25.43 -1.88 -38.62
C GLN A 355 -24.90 -1.22 -39.90
N GLU A 356 -25.49 -0.08 -40.28
CA GLU A 356 -25.14 0.69 -41.47
C GLU A 356 -23.85 1.51 -41.29
N LEU A 357 -23.36 1.66 -40.06
CA LEU A 357 -22.19 2.47 -39.73
C LEU A 357 -20.99 1.58 -39.39
N SER A 358 -19.84 1.86 -40.02
CA SER A 358 -18.58 1.22 -39.70
C SER A 358 -17.85 1.94 -38.56
N TYR A 359 -17.53 1.23 -37.48
CA TYR A 359 -16.78 1.79 -36.35
C TYR A 359 -15.45 2.41 -36.77
N GLN A 360 -14.72 1.75 -37.67
CA GLN A 360 -13.44 2.22 -38.19
C GLN A 360 -13.61 3.51 -39.01
N GLU A 361 -14.65 3.59 -39.84
CA GLU A 361 -14.92 4.81 -40.60
C GLU A 361 -15.33 5.98 -39.71
N MET A 362 -16.10 5.73 -38.65
CA MET A 362 -16.52 6.74 -37.70
C MET A 362 -15.32 7.34 -36.94
N LEU A 363 -14.39 6.50 -36.49
CA LEU A 363 -13.12 6.96 -35.90
C LEU A 363 -12.34 7.84 -36.90
N LYS A 364 -12.21 7.40 -38.16
CA LYS A 364 -11.47 8.14 -39.21
C LYS A 364 -12.14 9.46 -39.60
N LYS A 365 -13.48 9.55 -39.56
CA LYS A 365 -14.25 10.77 -39.82
C LYS A 365 -14.27 11.75 -38.64
N SER A 366 -13.74 11.37 -37.48
CA SER A 366 -13.79 12.18 -36.26
C SER A 366 -12.52 13.00 -36.06
N LYS A 367 -12.69 14.24 -35.57
CA LYS A 367 -11.57 15.07 -35.12
C LYS A 367 -11.01 14.56 -33.78
N PHE A 368 -11.91 14.29 -32.84
CA PHE A 368 -11.61 13.84 -31.48
C PHE A 368 -12.25 12.47 -31.18
N CYS A 369 -11.51 11.56 -30.55
CA CYS A 369 -11.99 10.22 -30.23
C CYS A 369 -12.03 10.03 -28.72
N ILE A 370 -13.24 9.90 -28.18
CA ILE A 370 -13.46 9.87 -26.74
C ILE A 370 -13.08 8.48 -26.21
N CYS A 371 -12.20 8.47 -25.21
CA CYS A 371 -11.61 7.28 -24.61
C CYS A 371 -11.94 7.23 -23.11
N PRO A 372 -13.20 6.91 -22.73
CA PRO A 372 -13.60 6.74 -21.34
C PRO A 372 -13.17 5.38 -20.80
N SER A 373 -12.62 5.35 -19.58
CA SER A 373 -12.30 4.08 -18.91
C SER A 373 -13.55 3.21 -18.66
N GLY A 374 -13.32 1.90 -18.65
CA GLY A 374 -14.31 0.87 -18.37
C GLY A 374 -14.37 0.52 -16.88
N HIS A 375 -14.55 -0.76 -16.57
CA HIS A 375 -14.28 -1.29 -15.22
C HIS A 375 -12.82 -1.05 -14.84
N GLU A 376 -11.92 -1.27 -15.80
CA GLU A 376 -10.50 -0.94 -15.71
C GLU A 376 -10.15 0.33 -16.47
N VAL A 377 -8.95 0.84 -16.19
CA VAL A 377 -8.43 2.07 -16.83
C VAL A 377 -8.00 1.86 -18.27
N ALA A 378 -7.53 0.66 -18.62
CA ALA A 378 -7.09 0.29 -19.96
C ALA A 378 -8.26 0.29 -20.96
N SER A 379 -7.98 0.72 -22.19
CA SER A 379 -8.92 0.57 -23.30
C SER A 379 -8.19 0.49 -24.63
N PRO A 380 -8.57 -0.43 -25.54
CA PRO A 380 -7.97 -0.48 -26.88
C PRO A 380 -8.30 0.77 -27.70
N ARG A 381 -9.35 1.52 -27.32
CA ARG A 381 -9.78 2.74 -27.99
C ARG A 381 -8.69 3.80 -28.11
N ILE A 382 -7.78 3.86 -27.14
CA ILE A 382 -6.68 4.83 -27.19
C ILE A 382 -5.78 4.51 -28.38
N VAL A 383 -5.45 3.24 -28.59
CA VAL A 383 -4.62 2.80 -29.71
C VAL A 383 -5.40 2.88 -31.02
N GLU A 384 -6.68 2.47 -31.03
CA GLU A 384 -7.57 2.60 -32.20
C GLU A 384 -7.71 4.07 -32.66
N ALA A 385 -7.78 5.02 -31.72
CA ALA A 385 -7.80 6.45 -32.03
C ALA A 385 -6.49 6.91 -32.68
N ILE A 386 -5.35 6.50 -32.14
CA ILE A 386 -4.03 6.80 -32.71
C ILE A 386 -3.89 6.20 -34.13
N TYR A 387 -4.35 4.96 -34.33
CA TYR A 387 -4.37 4.28 -35.64
C TYR A 387 -5.25 5.00 -36.67
N ALA A 388 -6.38 5.57 -36.23
CA ALA A 388 -7.27 6.38 -37.06
C ALA A 388 -6.80 7.84 -37.22
N GLU A 389 -5.63 8.20 -36.67
CA GLU A 389 -5.10 9.58 -36.59
C GLU A 389 -6.10 10.57 -35.96
N CYS A 390 -6.90 10.08 -35.02
CA CYS A 390 -7.92 10.84 -34.32
C CYS A 390 -7.37 11.28 -32.96
N VAL A 391 -7.49 12.57 -32.61
CA VAL A 391 -6.92 13.09 -31.35
C VAL A 391 -7.63 12.43 -30.16
N PRO A 392 -6.92 11.66 -29.31
CA PRO A 392 -7.55 10.97 -28.19
C PRO A 392 -8.04 11.95 -27.12
N VAL A 393 -9.28 11.77 -26.66
CA VAL A 393 -9.84 12.50 -25.51
C VAL A 393 -9.96 11.53 -24.34
N LEU A 394 -9.02 11.62 -23.41
CA LEU A 394 -8.83 10.71 -22.30
C LEU A 394 -9.77 11.10 -21.15
N ILE A 395 -10.68 10.20 -20.78
CA ILE A 395 -11.58 10.37 -19.64
C ILE A 395 -11.34 9.20 -18.67
N SER A 396 -10.35 9.38 -17.80
CA SER A 396 -9.89 8.35 -16.88
C SER A 396 -9.45 8.97 -15.54
N GLN A 397 -9.41 8.15 -14.50
CA GLN A 397 -8.84 8.49 -13.21
C GLN A 397 -7.69 7.53 -12.92
N HIS A 398 -6.57 8.05 -12.40
CA HIS A 398 -5.44 7.23 -11.92
C HIS A 398 -4.73 6.35 -12.97
N TYR A 399 -4.97 6.58 -14.26
CA TYR A 399 -4.34 5.81 -15.33
C TYR A 399 -2.96 6.35 -15.68
N VAL A 400 -1.95 5.48 -15.65
CA VAL A 400 -0.63 5.77 -16.21
C VAL A 400 -0.60 5.34 -17.67
N LEU A 401 -0.54 6.30 -18.59
CA LEU A 401 -0.61 6.03 -20.02
C LEU A 401 0.63 5.26 -20.53
N PRO A 402 0.48 4.40 -21.56
CA PRO A 402 1.58 3.67 -22.16
C PRO A 402 2.70 4.61 -22.61
N PHE A 403 3.95 4.20 -22.37
CA PHE A 403 5.16 4.94 -22.77
C PHE A 403 5.25 6.37 -22.22
N SER A 404 4.53 6.70 -21.15
CA SER A 404 4.50 8.05 -20.56
C SER A 404 5.84 8.52 -19.97
N ASP A 405 6.82 7.63 -19.79
CA ASP A 405 8.20 8.00 -19.45
C ASP A 405 8.90 8.75 -20.58
N VAL A 406 8.47 8.50 -21.82
CA VAL A 406 9.09 8.97 -23.06
C VAL A 406 8.19 9.93 -23.81
N LEU A 407 6.91 9.56 -24.00
CA LEU A 407 5.93 10.34 -24.74
C LEU A 407 5.27 11.41 -23.86
N ASP A 408 5.18 12.62 -24.41
CA ASP A 408 4.43 13.72 -23.81
C ASP A 408 2.98 13.69 -24.29
N TRP A 409 2.13 12.96 -23.57
CA TRP A 409 0.71 12.76 -23.92
C TRP A 409 -0.08 14.06 -24.03
N ASP A 410 0.29 15.10 -23.28
CA ASP A 410 -0.38 16.40 -23.33
C ASP A 410 -0.11 17.13 -24.66
N SER A 411 0.90 16.70 -25.43
CA SER A 411 1.24 17.31 -26.72
C SER A 411 0.34 16.84 -27.86
N PHE A 412 -0.36 15.70 -27.72
CA PHE A 412 -1.15 15.06 -28.79
C PHE A 412 -2.49 14.45 -28.33
N SER A 413 -2.89 14.65 -27.07
CA SER A 413 -4.16 14.19 -26.52
C SER A 413 -4.79 15.25 -25.61
N ILE A 414 -6.06 15.05 -25.25
CA ILE A 414 -6.79 15.94 -24.36
C ILE A 414 -7.27 15.16 -23.15
N GLN A 415 -6.93 15.61 -21.95
CA GLN A 415 -7.46 15.02 -20.71
C GLN A 415 -8.70 15.78 -20.25
N VAL A 416 -9.81 15.06 -20.06
CA VAL A 416 -11.07 15.65 -19.55
C VAL A 416 -11.45 14.97 -18.23
N PRO A 417 -11.53 15.72 -17.11
CA PRO A 417 -12.02 15.18 -15.85
C PRO A 417 -13.44 14.65 -15.96
N VAL A 418 -13.78 13.62 -15.17
CA VAL A 418 -15.13 13.02 -15.16
C VAL A 418 -16.23 14.05 -14.84
N SER A 419 -15.92 15.05 -14.00
CA SER A 419 -16.85 16.15 -13.67
C SER A 419 -17.17 17.07 -14.84
N GLU A 420 -16.32 17.11 -15.87
CA GLU A 420 -16.43 18.00 -17.03
C GLU A 420 -17.05 17.30 -18.25
N ILE A 421 -17.52 16.05 -18.10
CA ILE A 421 -18.16 15.31 -19.20
C ILE A 421 -19.33 16.10 -19.81
N SER A 422 -20.14 16.78 -19.01
CA SER A 422 -21.26 17.60 -19.50
C SER A 422 -20.82 18.79 -20.35
N ASN A 423 -19.58 19.27 -20.18
CA ASN A 423 -19.02 20.40 -20.92
C ASN A 423 -18.16 19.99 -22.13
N LEU A 424 -18.15 18.69 -22.49
CA LEU A 424 -17.24 18.13 -23.49
C LEU A 424 -17.25 18.90 -24.83
N LYS A 425 -18.44 19.18 -25.39
CA LYS A 425 -18.55 19.95 -26.64
C LYS A 425 -17.92 21.34 -26.54
N LYS A 426 -18.16 22.04 -25.43
CA LYS A 426 -17.60 23.38 -25.18
C LYS A 426 -16.08 23.34 -25.08
N ILE A 427 -15.53 22.33 -24.39
CA ILE A 427 -14.08 22.13 -24.27
C ILE A 427 -13.46 21.90 -25.65
N LEU A 428 -14.01 20.96 -26.43
CA LEU A 428 -13.46 20.59 -27.73
C LEU A 428 -13.59 21.70 -28.78
N MET A 429 -14.71 22.43 -28.79
CA MET A 429 -14.87 23.60 -29.66
C MET A 429 -14.02 24.80 -29.23
N GLY A 430 -13.61 24.86 -27.96
CA GLY A 430 -12.74 25.91 -27.44
C GLY A 430 -11.26 25.75 -27.84
N ILE A 431 -10.89 24.63 -28.46
CA ILE A 431 -9.53 24.37 -28.92
C ILE A 431 -9.31 25.10 -30.25
N PRO A 432 -8.33 26.03 -30.33
CA PRO A 432 -7.98 26.69 -31.58
C PRO A 432 -7.58 25.68 -32.67
N GLU A 433 -7.95 25.97 -33.93
CA GLU A 433 -7.67 25.05 -35.04
C GLU A 433 -6.17 24.80 -35.23
N ASP A 434 -5.30 25.79 -35.00
CA ASP A 434 -3.84 25.61 -35.05
C ASP A 434 -3.33 24.65 -33.96
N GLN A 435 -3.93 24.69 -32.77
CA GLN A 435 -3.62 23.76 -31.69
C GLN A 435 -4.10 22.34 -32.04
N TYR A 436 -5.30 22.21 -32.59
CA TYR A 436 -5.81 20.93 -33.10
C TYR A 436 -4.89 20.35 -34.19
N MET A 437 -4.47 21.16 -35.17
CA MET A 437 -3.58 20.73 -36.24
C MET A 437 -2.24 20.22 -35.72
N ARG A 438 -1.66 20.89 -34.70
CA ARG A 438 -0.45 20.40 -34.02
C ARG A 438 -0.68 19.03 -33.38
N MET A 439 -1.79 18.85 -32.66
CA MET A 439 -2.10 17.55 -32.05
C MET A 439 -2.32 16.47 -33.10
N TYR A 440 -3.05 16.77 -34.18
CA TYR A 440 -3.30 15.84 -35.29
C TYR A 440 -2.00 15.33 -35.94
N GLU A 441 -1.07 16.23 -36.28
CA GLU A 441 0.23 15.82 -36.82
C GLU A 441 1.06 15.03 -35.81
N ARG A 442 1.02 15.42 -34.53
CA ARG A 442 1.73 14.68 -33.47
C ARG A 442 1.14 13.29 -33.24
N VAL A 443 -0.17 13.08 -33.39
CA VAL A 443 -0.79 11.75 -33.36
C VAL A 443 -0.20 10.86 -34.46
N LYS A 444 -0.04 11.39 -35.69
CA LYS A 444 0.61 10.66 -36.80
C LYS A 444 2.06 10.32 -36.47
N MET A 445 2.79 11.23 -35.83
CA MET A 445 4.18 10.98 -35.42
C MET A 445 4.29 9.90 -34.34
N VAL A 446 3.38 9.85 -33.36
CA VAL A 446 3.43 8.83 -32.29
C VAL A 446 2.92 7.46 -32.75
N GLN A 447 2.11 7.41 -33.83
CA GLN A 447 1.48 6.18 -34.32
C GLN A 447 2.45 5.00 -34.47
N ARG A 448 3.64 5.25 -35.03
CA ARG A 448 4.73 4.25 -35.16
C ARG A 448 5.08 3.52 -33.85
N HIS A 449 4.95 4.17 -32.69
CA HIS A 449 5.30 3.61 -31.38
C HIS A 449 4.23 2.65 -30.84
N PHE A 450 3.05 2.60 -31.48
CA PHE A 450 1.95 1.72 -31.12
C PHE A 450 1.72 0.62 -32.14
N VAL A 451 2.27 0.73 -33.36
CA VAL A 451 2.10 -0.28 -34.42
C VAL A 451 2.86 -1.56 -34.07
N VAL A 452 2.20 -2.70 -34.29
CA VAL A 452 2.79 -4.04 -34.25
C VAL A 452 3.36 -4.36 -35.62
N ASN A 453 4.65 -4.70 -35.70
CA ASN A 453 5.30 -5.15 -36.93
C ASN A 453 5.81 -6.58 -36.76
N ASN A 454 5.80 -7.36 -37.84
CA ASN A 454 6.41 -8.68 -37.88
C ASN A 454 7.30 -8.81 -39.14
N PRO A 455 8.64 -8.86 -39.01
CA PRO A 455 9.39 -8.82 -37.76
C PRO A 455 9.32 -7.45 -37.07
N PRO A 456 9.58 -7.38 -35.74
CA PRO A 456 9.66 -6.11 -35.03
C PRO A 456 10.72 -5.18 -35.63
N ILE A 457 10.39 -3.90 -35.78
CA ILE A 457 11.28 -2.86 -36.32
C ILE A 457 11.57 -1.78 -35.27
N ARG A 458 12.64 -1.01 -35.46
CA ARG A 458 13.08 -0.03 -34.46
C ARG A 458 11.95 0.95 -34.13
N TYR A 459 11.79 1.22 -32.83
CA TYR A 459 10.80 2.13 -32.25
C TYR A 459 9.33 1.70 -32.37
N ASP A 460 9.03 0.50 -32.85
CA ASP A 460 7.69 -0.05 -32.81
C ASP A 460 7.23 -0.38 -31.38
N VAL A 461 5.99 -0.85 -31.24
CA VAL A 461 5.41 -1.15 -29.92
C VAL A 461 6.23 -2.18 -29.14
N PHE A 462 6.81 -3.18 -29.80
CA PHE A 462 7.63 -4.20 -29.14
C PHE A 462 8.90 -3.59 -28.56
N HIS A 463 9.62 -2.77 -29.34
CA HIS A 463 10.82 -2.09 -28.87
C HIS A 463 10.52 -1.04 -27.80
N MET A 464 9.35 -0.38 -27.86
CA MET A 464 8.92 0.57 -26.84
C MET A 464 8.57 -0.12 -25.52
N ILE A 465 7.99 -1.32 -25.55
CA ILE A 465 7.78 -2.15 -24.35
C ILE A 465 9.13 -2.57 -23.74
N LEU A 466 10.07 -3.06 -24.57
CA LEU A 466 11.42 -3.39 -24.11
C LEU A 466 12.13 -2.19 -23.49
N HIS A 467 11.97 -1.00 -24.09
CA HIS A 467 12.53 0.24 -23.55
C HIS A 467 11.92 0.61 -22.21
N SER A 468 10.62 0.42 -22.07
CA SER A 468 9.93 0.65 -20.80
C SER A 468 10.46 -0.29 -19.71
N ILE A 469 10.74 -1.55 -20.00
CA ILE A 469 11.37 -2.49 -19.06
C ILE A 469 12.83 -2.10 -18.77
N TRP A 470 13.59 -1.70 -19.80
CA TRP A 470 14.97 -1.23 -19.67
C TRP A 470 15.09 -0.04 -18.71
N LEU A 471 14.18 0.94 -18.80
CA LEU A 471 14.15 2.07 -17.86
C LEU A 471 13.94 1.62 -16.41
N ARG A 472 13.14 0.58 -16.18
CA ARG A 472 12.88 0.06 -14.83
C ARG A 472 14.10 -0.63 -14.28
N ARG A 473 14.83 -1.37 -15.12
CA ARG A 473 16.13 -1.94 -14.77
C ARG A 473 17.18 -0.85 -14.46
N LEU A 474 17.15 0.26 -15.19
CA LEU A 474 18.02 1.41 -14.90
C LEU A 474 17.62 2.13 -13.60
N ASN A 475 16.35 2.13 -13.19
CA ASN A 475 15.94 2.74 -11.92
C ASN A 475 16.41 1.97 -10.67
N GLU A 476 16.79 0.70 -10.81
CA GLU A 476 17.33 -0.11 -9.72
C GLU A 476 18.74 0.32 -9.32
N GLN A 477 18.88 1.13 -8.27
CA GLN A 477 20.18 1.38 -7.66
C GLN A 477 20.53 0.25 -6.70
N LYS A 478 21.29 -0.76 -7.16
CA LYS A 478 22.06 -1.59 -6.24
C LYS A 478 23.24 -0.75 -5.73
N GLN A 479 23.36 -0.60 -4.42
CA GLN A 479 24.62 -0.19 -3.81
C GLN A 479 25.63 -1.28 -4.14
N VAL A 480 26.54 -1.01 -5.09
CA VAL A 480 27.70 -1.88 -5.35
C VAL A 480 28.48 -1.95 -4.03
N PRO A 481 28.80 -3.14 -3.50
CA PRO A 481 29.71 -3.26 -2.37
C PRO A 481 31.07 -2.72 -2.81
N GLN A 482 31.49 -1.56 -2.30
CA GLN A 482 32.85 -1.11 -2.51
C GLN A 482 33.82 -2.03 -1.77
N VAL A 483 34.85 -2.46 -2.50
CA VAL A 483 35.98 -3.28 -2.05
C VAL A 483 36.70 -2.60 -0.89
N ASP A 484 37.11 -3.43 0.07
CA ASP A 484 37.60 -3.15 1.41
C ASP A 484 38.50 -1.91 1.58
N LYS A 485 37.99 -0.94 2.34
CA LYS A 485 38.73 -0.36 3.47
C LYS A 485 38.10 -0.92 4.72
N VAL A 486 38.91 -1.35 5.68
CA VAL A 486 38.49 -1.90 6.97
C VAL A 486 37.53 -0.91 7.66
N VAL A 487 36.23 -1.14 7.51
CA VAL A 487 35.15 -0.38 8.15
C VAL A 487 34.23 -1.42 8.76
N ARG A 488 34.06 -1.30 10.08
CA ARG A 488 33.16 -2.13 10.89
C ARG A 488 31.80 -2.23 10.18
N ARG A 489 31.38 -3.46 9.84
CA ARG A 489 30.18 -3.72 9.03
C ARG A 489 28.95 -3.47 9.91
N TYR A 490 28.43 -2.25 9.89
CA TYR A 490 27.31 -1.90 10.77
C TYR A 490 26.06 -2.72 10.45
N SER A 491 25.43 -3.28 11.49
CA SER A 491 24.16 -3.99 11.43
C SER A 491 23.02 -3.08 10.94
N LYS A 492 21.90 -3.69 10.54
CA LYS A 492 20.70 -2.93 10.14
C LYS A 492 20.16 -2.09 11.30
N LEU A 493 20.23 -2.61 12.53
CA LEU A 493 19.85 -1.89 13.74
C LEU A 493 20.76 -0.69 13.98
N GLU A 494 22.08 -0.85 13.84
CA GLU A 494 23.04 0.25 14.01
C GLU A 494 22.78 1.39 13.01
N LYS A 495 22.37 1.07 11.78
CA LYS A 495 21.97 2.08 10.79
C LYS A 495 20.69 2.83 11.20
N LEU A 496 19.69 2.12 11.73
CA LEU A 496 18.46 2.74 12.25
C LEU A 496 18.77 3.66 13.44
N GLU A 497 19.56 3.19 14.40
CA GLU A 497 19.97 3.97 15.58
C GLU A 497 20.84 5.17 15.24
N ALA A 498 21.69 5.07 14.22
CA ALA A 498 22.41 6.23 13.67
C ALA A 498 21.43 7.26 13.07
N GLY A 499 20.36 6.79 12.41
CA GLY A 499 19.26 7.63 11.93
C GLY A 499 18.55 8.37 13.07
N LEU A 500 18.17 7.65 14.12
CA LEU A 500 17.54 8.23 15.30
C LEU A 500 18.47 9.22 16.01
N THR A 501 19.77 8.95 16.08
CA THR A 501 20.76 9.87 16.65
C THR A 501 20.82 11.19 15.91
N ARG A 502 20.80 11.17 14.56
CA ARG A 502 20.71 12.39 13.75
C ARG A 502 19.40 13.15 13.99
N ALA A 503 18.28 12.43 14.10
CA ALA A 503 16.99 13.04 14.42
C ALA A 503 17.00 13.71 15.81
N ARG A 504 17.55 13.06 16.83
CA ARG A 504 17.71 13.67 18.18
C ARG A 504 18.55 14.95 18.13
N SER A 505 19.69 14.93 17.41
CA SER A 505 20.54 16.12 17.25
C SER A 505 19.76 17.26 16.60
N SER A 506 19.04 16.97 15.51
CA SER A 506 18.33 18.01 14.76
C SER A 506 17.16 18.61 15.56
N ILE A 507 16.45 17.80 16.35
CA ILE A 507 15.42 18.27 17.27
C ILE A 507 16.04 19.12 18.40
N ARG A 508 17.19 18.71 18.94
CA ARG A 508 17.92 19.46 19.98
C ARG A 508 18.45 20.80 19.47
N GLU A 509 18.91 20.88 18.23
CA GLU A 509 19.30 22.15 17.62
C GLU A 509 18.09 23.09 17.49
N ALA A 510 16.94 22.56 17.10
CA ALA A 510 15.71 23.35 17.00
C ALA A 510 15.23 23.91 18.35
N THR A 511 15.50 23.24 19.47
CA THR A 511 15.14 23.75 20.81
C THR A 511 15.99 24.96 21.24
N LEU A 512 17.21 25.11 20.71
CA LEU A 512 18.13 26.19 21.06
C LEU A 512 17.80 27.54 20.39
N ILE A 513 16.96 27.53 19.36
CA ILE A 513 16.57 28.75 18.63
C ILE A 513 15.58 29.58 19.48
N ARG A 514 16.05 30.70 20.03
CA ARG A 514 15.30 31.55 20.97
C ARG A 514 13.92 31.99 20.49
N ASN A 515 13.76 32.26 19.20
CA ASN A 515 12.50 32.77 18.64
C ASN A 515 11.46 31.66 18.35
N SER A 516 11.78 30.38 18.61
CA SER A 516 10.89 29.22 18.36
C SER A 516 10.21 29.24 16.99
N THR A 517 10.85 29.86 16.00
CA THR A 517 10.35 30.00 14.64
C THR A 517 11.06 28.97 13.77
N SER A 518 10.28 28.18 13.03
CA SER A 518 10.84 27.20 12.10
C SER A 518 11.66 27.89 11.01
N THR A 519 12.85 27.35 10.75
CA THR A 519 13.68 27.72 9.59
C THR A 519 13.27 26.95 8.32
N HIS A 520 12.48 25.88 8.47
CA HIS A 520 11.93 25.10 7.36
C HIS A 520 10.60 25.69 6.90
N ARG A 521 10.44 25.84 5.58
CA ARG A 521 9.16 26.18 4.96
C ARG A 521 8.32 24.91 4.84
N ASP A 522 7.17 24.90 5.50
CA ASP A 522 6.15 23.85 5.38
C ASP A 522 4.88 24.51 4.81
N PRO A 523 4.42 24.12 3.61
CA PRO A 523 3.26 24.73 2.97
C PRO A 523 1.93 24.38 3.67
N ASP A 524 1.87 23.26 4.40
CA ASP A 524 0.63 22.80 5.03
C ASP A 524 0.48 23.39 6.43
N TYR A 525 1.57 23.46 7.20
CA TYR A 525 1.53 24.01 8.54
C TYR A 525 2.92 24.21 9.17
N VAL A 526 3.21 25.43 9.60
CA VAL A 526 4.29 25.70 10.56
C VAL A 526 3.65 25.96 11.93
N PRO A 527 3.77 25.04 12.90
CA PRO A 527 3.32 25.27 14.28
C PRO A 527 3.88 26.59 14.82
N GLN A 528 2.99 27.47 15.30
CA GLN A 528 3.36 28.76 15.88
C GLN A 528 2.51 29.09 17.10
N GLY A 529 3.06 29.91 17.99
CA GLY A 529 2.36 30.49 19.13
C GLY A 529 2.46 29.67 20.41
N SER A 530 1.92 30.26 21.47
CA SER A 530 2.08 29.78 22.86
C SER A 530 1.33 28.49 23.19
N ILE A 531 0.58 27.91 22.24
CA ILE A 531 -0.15 26.65 22.47
C ILE A 531 0.78 25.45 22.51
N TYR A 532 1.99 25.58 21.97
CA TYR A 532 3.03 24.57 22.01
C TYR A 532 4.02 24.83 23.16
N THR A 533 4.60 23.77 23.72
CA THR A 533 5.72 23.86 24.66
C THR A 533 6.96 24.40 23.97
N ASN A 534 7.27 23.87 22.78
CA ASN A 534 8.26 24.42 21.84
C ASN A 534 7.81 24.12 20.40
N ALA A 535 7.28 25.14 19.72
CA ALA A 535 6.69 24.98 18.38
C ALA A 535 7.72 24.58 17.31
N ASN A 536 8.94 25.10 17.41
CA ASN A 536 10.03 24.79 16.47
C ASN A 536 10.52 23.35 16.62
N ALA A 537 10.76 22.91 17.86
CA ALA A 537 11.19 21.55 18.14
C ALA A 537 10.11 20.53 17.76
N PHE A 538 8.83 20.85 18.00
CA PHE A 538 7.72 20.03 17.55
C PHE A 538 7.71 19.90 16.02
N HIS A 539 7.78 21.03 15.29
CA HIS A 539 7.80 21.01 13.84
C HIS A 539 8.98 20.19 13.28
N ARG A 540 10.19 20.42 13.82
CA ARG A 540 11.38 19.67 13.42
C ARG A 540 11.23 18.18 13.68
N SER A 541 10.73 17.82 14.86
CA SER A 541 10.50 16.42 15.22
C SER A 541 9.44 15.76 14.32
N TYR A 542 8.40 16.49 13.93
CA TYR A 542 7.34 15.98 13.08
C TYR A 542 7.86 15.67 11.67
N LEU A 543 8.68 16.55 11.10
CA LEU A 543 9.32 16.32 9.79
C LEU A 543 10.27 15.12 9.80
N GLU A 544 11.06 14.93 10.88
CA GLU A 544 11.90 13.73 11.02
C GLU A 544 11.08 12.45 11.15
N MET A 545 9.95 12.50 11.88
CA MET A 545 9.02 11.38 11.96
C MET A 545 8.45 11.02 10.59
N GLU A 546 7.97 11.99 9.80
CA GLU A 546 7.43 11.72 8.45
C GLU A 546 8.46 11.09 7.52
N LYS A 547 9.74 11.39 7.72
CA LYS A 547 10.85 10.86 6.93
C LYS A 547 11.27 9.44 7.34
N LEU A 548 11.33 9.17 8.64
CA LEU A 548 12.02 7.99 9.19
C LEU A 548 11.07 6.96 9.82
N PHE A 549 9.89 7.36 10.29
CA PHE A 549 9.09 6.53 11.17
C PHE A 549 8.38 5.41 10.42
N LYS A 550 8.65 4.17 10.84
CA LYS A 550 8.02 2.96 10.32
C LYS A 550 7.58 2.05 11.46
N ILE A 551 6.39 1.50 11.32
CA ILE A 551 5.69 0.67 12.29
C ILE A 551 5.46 -0.70 11.65
N TYR A 552 6.02 -1.75 12.25
CA TYR A 552 5.65 -3.12 11.91
C TYR A 552 4.42 -3.52 12.71
N VAL A 553 3.44 -4.16 12.09
CA VAL A 553 2.23 -4.64 12.76
C VAL A 553 2.26 -6.16 12.77
N TYR A 554 2.20 -6.77 13.96
CA TYR A 554 2.10 -8.22 14.08
C TYR A 554 0.77 -8.74 13.56
N GLU A 555 0.78 -9.88 12.87
CA GLU A 555 -0.41 -10.48 12.26
C GLU A 555 -0.72 -11.86 12.86
N GLU A 556 0.03 -12.26 13.90
CA GLU A 556 -0.04 -13.56 14.58
C GLU A 556 -1.34 -13.75 15.36
N GLY A 557 -1.73 -15.01 15.52
CA GLY A 557 -2.83 -15.44 16.38
C GLY A 557 -3.80 -16.35 15.65
N ASP A 558 -4.49 -17.18 16.42
CA ASP A 558 -5.58 -18.01 15.91
C ASP A 558 -6.91 -17.24 15.96
N LEU A 559 -7.85 -17.62 15.10
CA LEU A 559 -9.19 -17.03 15.14
C LEU A 559 -9.93 -17.47 16.43
N PRO A 560 -10.65 -16.56 17.11
CA PRO A 560 -10.87 -15.16 16.74
C PRO A 560 -9.69 -14.25 17.11
N LEU A 561 -9.21 -13.48 16.12
CA LEU A 561 -8.20 -12.45 16.34
C LEU A 561 -8.85 -11.23 17.01
N PHE A 562 -8.25 -10.74 18.10
CA PHE A 562 -8.64 -9.49 18.76
C PHE A 562 -7.99 -8.26 18.09
N HIS A 563 -7.73 -8.34 16.77
CA HIS A 563 -7.00 -7.36 15.97
C HIS A 563 -7.87 -6.22 15.41
N ASP A 564 -8.95 -5.91 16.10
CA ASP A 564 -9.86 -4.82 15.76
C ASP A 564 -10.32 -4.10 17.03
N GLY A 565 -10.94 -2.92 16.88
CA GLY A 565 -11.44 -2.15 18.00
C GLY A 565 -12.76 -1.44 17.67
N PRO A 566 -13.55 -1.07 18.68
CA PRO A 566 -14.81 -0.36 18.46
C PRO A 566 -14.55 1.02 17.84
N CYS A 567 -15.22 1.33 16.72
CA CYS A 567 -15.17 2.66 16.07
C CYS A 567 -16.34 3.58 16.48
N LYS A 568 -17.22 3.11 17.37
CA LYS A 568 -18.36 3.85 17.93
C LYS A 568 -18.32 3.66 19.44
N ASN A 569 -18.91 4.58 20.22
CA ASN A 569 -18.88 4.65 21.69
C ASN A 569 -17.64 5.36 22.28
N ILE A 570 -17.49 5.30 23.60
CA ILE A 570 -16.44 5.96 24.39
C ILE A 570 -15.01 5.44 24.15
N TYR A 571 -14.88 4.28 23.49
CA TYR A 571 -13.61 3.65 23.13
C TYR A 571 -13.26 3.87 21.65
N SER A 572 -13.98 4.76 20.97
CA SER A 572 -13.86 4.97 19.52
C SER A 572 -12.48 5.43 19.04
N SER A 573 -11.63 5.97 19.93
CA SER A 573 -10.23 6.30 19.62
C SER A 573 -9.36 5.05 19.42
N GLU A 574 -9.61 3.97 20.16
CA GLU A 574 -8.93 2.69 19.98
C GLU A 574 -9.21 2.13 18.59
N GLY A 575 -10.49 1.93 18.25
CA GLY A 575 -10.87 1.41 16.94
C GLY A 575 -10.48 2.34 15.77
N SER A 576 -10.49 3.65 15.98
CA SER A 576 -10.03 4.60 14.94
C SER A 576 -8.54 4.42 14.65
N LEU A 577 -7.70 4.28 15.67
CA LEU A 577 -6.26 4.07 15.48
C LEU A 577 -5.96 2.70 14.83
N PHE A 578 -6.70 1.65 15.21
CA PHE A 578 -6.63 0.34 14.53
C PHE A 578 -6.94 0.47 13.04
N ARG A 579 -8.10 1.06 12.71
CA ARG A 579 -8.52 1.30 11.32
C ARG A 579 -7.47 2.11 10.57
N ASP A 580 -6.97 3.19 11.15
CA ASP A 580 -6.04 4.07 10.46
C ASP A 580 -4.67 3.38 10.26
N LEU A 581 -4.15 2.59 11.21
CA LEU A 581 -2.94 1.77 10.99
C LEU A 581 -3.14 0.62 9.98
N GLU A 582 -4.36 0.11 9.84
CA GLU A 582 -4.69 -0.94 8.87
C GLU A 582 -4.84 -0.39 7.44
N PHE A 583 -5.60 0.70 7.27
CA PHE A 583 -5.99 1.22 5.96
C PHE A 583 -5.12 2.38 5.47
N TYR A 584 -4.40 3.08 6.34
CA TYR A 584 -3.54 4.22 6.00
C TYR A 584 -2.06 3.86 6.17
N ASN A 585 -1.40 3.52 5.07
CA ASN A 585 -0.11 2.82 5.06
C ASN A 585 1.15 3.72 5.11
N ILE A 586 1.05 5.01 5.44
CA ILE A 586 2.21 5.91 5.36
C ILE A 586 3.34 5.54 6.35
N TYR A 587 2.95 5.06 7.54
CA TYR A 587 3.87 4.63 8.59
C TYR A 587 3.98 3.11 8.71
N ARG A 588 3.03 2.31 8.18
CA ARG A 588 3.10 0.85 8.26
C ARG A 588 4.15 0.29 7.31
N THR A 589 4.97 -0.65 7.79
CA THR A 589 5.89 -1.44 6.96
C THR A 589 5.64 -2.94 7.17
N LYS A 590 5.87 -3.73 6.13
CA LYS A 590 5.94 -5.19 6.22
C LYS A 590 7.38 -5.69 6.36
N ASP A 591 8.36 -4.80 6.18
CA ASP A 591 9.75 -5.10 6.46
C ASP A 591 10.08 -4.73 7.90
N SER A 592 10.27 -5.75 8.73
CA SER A 592 10.69 -5.60 10.12
C SER A 592 12.06 -4.92 10.29
N ASP A 593 12.91 -4.95 9.26
CA ASP A 593 14.23 -4.32 9.28
C ASP A 593 14.18 -2.81 9.05
N GLU A 594 13.08 -2.29 8.52
CA GLU A 594 12.84 -0.85 8.40
C GLU A 594 12.10 -0.28 9.62
N ALA A 595 11.50 -1.16 10.43
CA ALA A 595 10.62 -0.79 11.53
C ALA A 595 11.40 -0.19 12.71
N LEU A 596 10.94 0.97 13.16
CA LEU A 596 11.44 1.61 14.37
C LEU A 596 10.64 1.21 15.61
N VAL A 597 9.38 0.83 15.44
CA VAL A 597 8.51 0.29 16.50
C VAL A 597 7.62 -0.85 15.97
N PHE A 598 7.14 -1.67 16.90
CA PHE A 598 6.32 -2.85 16.62
C PHE A 598 4.97 -2.73 17.34
N PHE A 599 3.88 -2.80 16.60
CA PHE A 599 2.53 -2.72 17.15
C PHE A 599 2.01 -4.10 17.54
N LEU A 600 1.45 -4.19 18.74
CA LEU A 600 0.74 -5.35 19.28
C LEU A 600 -0.78 -5.13 19.15
N PRO A 601 -1.41 -5.62 18.07
CA PRO A 601 -2.80 -5.29 17.75
C PRO A 601 -3.87 -5.98 18.60
N PHE A 602 -3.63 -6.45 19.83
CA PHE A 602 -4.74 -6.96 20.65
C PHE A 602 -5.55 -5.81 21.27
N SER A 603 -6.87 -5.77 21.03
CA SER A 603 -7.79 -4.81 21.65
C SER A 603 -8.21 -5.27 23.04
N VAL A 604 -7.94 -4.43 24.05
CA VAL A 604 -8.41 -4.69 25.42
C VAL A 604 -9.92 -4.64 25.50
N VAL A 605 -10.59 -3.79 24.71
CA VAL A 605 -12.07 -3.75 24.69
C VAL A 605 -12.64 -5.07 24.19
N LYS A 606 -12.06 -5.64 23.12
CA LYS A 606 -12.49 -6.92 22.58
C LYS A 606 -12.19 -8.08 23.52
N LEU A 607 -11.02 -8.08 24.17
CA LEU A 607 -10.69 -9.06 25.20
C LEU A 607 -11.72 -9.03 26.34
N VAL A 608 -12.16 -7.84 26.77
CA VAL A 608 -13.23 -7.72 27.77
C VAL A 608 -14.58 -8.21 27.23
N GLU A 609 -14.95 -7.81 26.02
CA GLU A 609 -16.23 -8.18 25.39
C GLU A 609 -16.40 -9.71 25.28
N TYR A 610 -15.32 -10.43 24.93
CA TYR A 610 -15.39 -11.87 24.64
C TYR A 610 -14.90 -12.79 25.76
N LEU A 611 -13.95 -12.35 26.60
CA LEU A 611 -13.29 -13.23 27.57
C LEU A 611 -13.62 -12.92 29.03
N TYR A 612 -14.26 -11.79 29.33
CA TYR A 612 -14.61 -11.45 30.70
C TYR A 612 -15.83 -12.26 31.18
N VAL A 613 -15.68 -12.90 32.34
CA VAL A 613 -16.78 -13.56 33.05
C VAL A 613 -17.29 -12.60 34.14
N PRO A 614 -18.57 -12.16 34.08
CA PRO A 614 -19.11 -11.25 35.08
C PRO A 614 -18.92 -11.75 36.51
N GLY A 615 -18.27 -10.94 37.36
CA GLY A 615 -18.01 -11.25 38.77
C GLY A 615 -16.63 -11.87 39.04
N ASP A 616 -15.91 -12.37 38.03
CA ASP A 616 -14.53 -12.84 38.20
C ASP A 616 -13.53 -11.70 37.96
N TYR A 617 -13.26 -10.96 39.02
CA TYR A 617 -12.30 -9.85 38.99
C TYR A 617 -10.86 -10.29 38.76
N ARG A 618 -10.52 -11.59 38.70
CA ARG A 618 -9.15 -12.05 38.37
C ARG A 618 -8.87 -12.01 36.87
N ILE A 619 -9.92 -11.96 36.03
CA ILE A 619 -9.86 -11.87 34.56
C ILE A 619 -8.91 -12.86 33.86
N PRO A 620 -8.90 -14.16 34.25
CA PRO A 620 -7.89 -15.13 33.82
C PRO A 620 -7.89 -15.42 32.31
N GLY A 621 -9.02 -15.24 31.63
CA GLY A 621 -9.09 -15.37 30.16
C GLY A 621 -8.24 -14.32 29.44
N ILE A 622 -8.36 -13.05 29.88
CA ILE A 622 -7.59 -11.92 29.33
C ILE A 622 -6.10 -12.12 29.61
N GLU A 623 -5.75 -12.54 30.82
CA GLU A 623 -4.38 -12.83 31.23
C GLU A 623 -3.72 -13.87 30.31
N ARG A 624 -4.32 -15.05 30.18
CA ARG A 624 -3.78 -16.13 29.34
C ARG A 624 -3.61 -15.68 27.90
N THR A 625 -4.61 -15.04 27.32
CA THR A 625 -4.55 -14.58 25.92
C THR A 625 -3.39 -13.61 25.69
N VAL A 626 -3.17 -12.65 26.58
CA VAL A 626 -2.06 -11.69 26.43
C VAL A 626 -0.71 -12.37 26.63
N VAL A 627 -0.59 -13.25 27.62
CA VAL A 627 0.65 -14.01 27.86
C VAL A 627 0.97 -14.90 26.65
N ASP A 628 0.00 -15.66 26.15
CA ASP A 628 0.16 -16.55 24.99
C ASP A 628 0.50 -15.78 23.72
N TYR A 629 -0.11 -14.62 23.51
CA TYR A 629 0.20 -13.75 22.38
C TYR A 629 1.65 -13.27 22.42
N ILE A 630 2.12 -12.78 23.57
CA ILE A 630 3.51 -12.34 23.74
C ILE A 630 4.50 -13.52 23.59
N ASN A 631 4.15 -14.70 24.11
CA ASN A 631 4.96 -15.92 23.94
C ASN A 631 5.07 -16.30 22.46
N THR A 632 3.97 -16.18 21.71
CA THR A 632 3.94 -16.47 20.27
C THR A 632 4.86 -15.54 19.50
N ILE A 633 4.75 -14.22 19.69
CA ILE A 633 5.58 -13.25 18.96
C ILE A 633 7.07 -13.36 19.36
N SER A 634 7.37 -13.62 20.64
CA SER A 634 8.74 -13.69 21.14
C SER A 634 9.46 -14.97 20.72
N THR A 635 8.72 -16.06 20.50
CA THR A 635 9.26 -17.31 19.96
C THR A 635 9.45 -17.21 18.44
N LYS A 636 8.52 -16.56 17.74
CA LYS A 636 8.52 -16.49 16.28
C LYS A 636 9.47 -15.43 15.72
N TYR A 637 9.68 -14.33 16.44
CA TYR A 637 10.47 -13.18 15.98
C TYR A 637 11.55 -12.77 16.96
N PRO A 638 12.74 -12.37 16.46
CA PRO A 638 13.82 -11.91 17.34
C PRO A 638 13.55 -10.53 17.96
N PHE A 639 12.61 -9.74 17.42
CA PHE A 639 12.44 -8.32 17.74
C PHE A 639 11.98 -8.06 19.17
N TRP A 640 11.05 -8.88 19.69
CA TRP A 640 10.62 -8.77 21.08
C TRP A 640 11.79 -9.00 22.03
N ASN A 641 12.59 -10.04 21.79
CA ASN A 641 13.72 -10.40 22.64
C ASN A 641 14.86 -9.38 22.52
N ARG A 642 15.07 -8.79 21.33
CA ARG A 642 16.07 -7.74 21.06
C ARG A 642 15.97 -6.55 22.02
N SER A 643 14.76 -6.09 22.28
CA SER A 643 14.50 -4.90 23.09
C SER A 643 13.83 -5.21 24.43
N LEU A 644 13.52 -6.48 24.68
CA LEU A 644 12.61 -6.92 25.75
C LEU A 644 11.29 -6.14 25.70
N GLY A 645 10.76 -5.93 24.49
CA GLY A 645 9.53 -5.20 24.22
C GLY A 645 9.62 -3.68 24.28
N ALA A 646 10.80 -3.07 24.41
CA ALA A 646 10.92 -1.60 24.59
C ALA A 646 10.57 -0.78 23.33
N ASP A 647 10.77 -1.34 22.12
CA ASP A 647 10.29 -0.76 20.86
C ASP A 647 8.89 -1.27 20.46
N HIS A 648 8.22 -2.02 21.34
CA HIS A 648 6.86 -2.50 21.13
C HIS A 648 5.85 -1.57 21.78
N PHE A 649 4.67 -1.45 21.17
CA PHE A 649 3.58 -0.71 21.76
C PHE A 649 2.24 -1.44 21.70
N MET A 650 1.44 -1.23 22.75
CA MET A 650 0.05 -1.67 22.84
C MET A 650 -0.89 -0.46 22.91
N LEU A 651 -2.16 -0.70 22.60
CA LEU A 651 -3.21 0.32 22.59
C LEU A 651 -4.39 -0.12 23.47
N ALA A 652 -4.85 0.74 24.37
CA ALA A 652 -6.04 0.47 25.16
C ALA A 652 -6.77 1.73 25.62
N CYS A 653 -8.08 1.80 25.36
CA CYS A 653 -8.96 2.81 25.93
C CYS A 653 -9.88 2.29 27.02
N HIS A 654 -10.00 0.97 27.17
CA HIS A 654 -10.67 0.38 28.32
C HIS A 654 -9.86 0.66 29.61
N ASP A 655 -10.58 0.84 30.70
CA ASP A 655 -10.03 1.10 32.04
C ASP A 655 -9.10 -0.02 32.53
N TRP A 656 -9.22 -1.22 31.97
CA TRP A 656 -8.34 -2.36 32.29
C TRP A 656 -7.03 -2.38 31.52
N GLY A 657 -6.80 -1.45 30.59
CA GLY A 657 -5.53 -1.37 29.83
C GLY A 657 -4.27 -1.44 30.70
N PRO A 658 -4.13 -0.61 31.75
CA PRO A 658 -3.01 -0.69 32.69
C PRO A 658 -2.88 -2.08 33.32
N ARG A 659 -4.00 -2.66 33.77
CA ARG A 659 -4.01 -3.99 34.39
C ARG A 659 -3.63 -5.10 33.42
N THR A 660 -4.20 -5.09 32.21
CA THR A 660 -3.88 -6.06 31.15
C THR A 660 -2.39 -6.05 30.82
N SER A 661 -1.76 -4.87 30.79
CA SER A 661 -0.32 -4.80 30.56
C SER A 661 0.54 -5.43 31.67
N LYS A 662 0.03 -5.54 32.92
CA LYS A 662 0.75 -6.13 34.07
C LYS A 662 0.96 -7.63 33.97
N PHE A 663 0.15 -8.34 33.18
CA PHE A 663 0.28 -9.80 33.02
C PHE A 663 1.61 -10.23 32.41
N VAL A 664 2.25 -9.33 31.65
CA VAL A 664 3.58 -9.54 31.10
C VAL A 664 4.50 -8.44 31.64
N PRO A 665 5.48 -8.76 32.52
CA PRO A 665 6.31 -7.73 33.17
C PRO A 665 7.01 -6.78 32.21
N ASN A 666 7.52 -7.29 31.08
CA ASN A 666 8.18 -6.47 30.06
C ASN A 666 7.19 -5.57 29.29
N LEU A 667 5.95 -6.03 29.07
CA LEU A 667 4.88 -5.22 28.47
C LEU A 667 4.50 -4.03 29.39
N PHE A 668 4.42 -4.27 30.70
CA PHE A 668 4.14 -3.20 31.66
C PHE A 668 5.31 -2.24 31.85
N ASN A 669 6.53 -2.76 32.02
CA ASN A 669 7.68 -1.97 32.44
C ASN A 669 8.41 -1.31 31.27
N LYS A 670 8.52 -1.99 30.12
CA LYS A 670 9.39 -1.56 29.01
C LYS A 670 8.64 -1.09 27.78
N SER A 671 7.58 -1.78 27.39
CA SER A 671 6.80 -1.41 26.20
C SER A 671 6.10 -0.06 26.36
N ILE A 672 5.90 0.60 25.22
CA ILE A 672 5.15 1.85 25.10
C ILE A 672 3.65 1.51 25.25
N ARG A 673 2.98 2.03 26.26
CA ARG A 673 1.53 1.82 26.40
C ARG A 673 0.80 3.07 25.95
N VAL A 674 -0.03 2.93 24.93
CA VAL A 674 -0.88 4.00 24.41
C VAL A 674 -2.26 3.87 25.08
N LEU A 675 -2.51 4.70 26.10
CA LEU A 675 -3.65 4.52 27.00
C LEU A 675 -4.58 5.73 27.02
N CYS A 676 -5.90 5.51 26.96
CA CYS A 676 -6.85 6.55 27.35
C CYS A 676 -6.80 6.83 28.87
N ASN A 677 -6.55 5.78 29.67
CA ASN A 677 -6.39 5.89 31.12
C ASN A 677 -4.94 6.24 31.50
N ALA A 678 -4.57 7.51 31.31
CA ALA A 678 -3.22 8.00 31.57
C ALA A 678 -3.03 8.46 33.03
N ASN A 679 -3.12 7.51 33.97
CA ASN A 679 -3.03 7.75 35.41
C ASN A 679 -1.65 7.38 35.99
N THR A 680 -0.90 8.37 36.48
CA THR A 680 0.42 8.11 37.07
C THR A 680 0.36 7.25 38.33
N SER A 681 -0.74 7.26 39.09
CA SER A 681 -0.88 6.41 40.28
C SER A 681 -1.04 4.92 39.95
N GLU A 682 -1.43 4.58 38.72
CA GLU A 682 -1.54 3.19 38.24
C GLU A 682 -0.30 2.72 37.48
N GLY A 683 0.75 3.53 37.52
CA GLY A 683 2.04 3.26 36.90
C GLY A 683 2.15 3.78 35.47
N PHE A 684 1.25 4.66 34.99
CA PHE A 684 1.47 5.39 33.74
C PHE A 684 2.73 6.27 33.87
N ASN A 685 3.69 6.10 32.97
CA ASN A 685 4.92 6.86 32.96
C ASN A 685 4.97 7.75 31.71
N PRO A 686 4.85 9.08 31.82
CA PRO A 686 4.84 9.98 30.67
C PRO A 686 6.15 9.97 29.86
N SER A 687 7.28 9.50 30.40
CA SER A 687 8.52 9.38 29.63
C SER A 687 8.52 8.18 28.67
N LYS A 688 7.60 7.23 28.87
CA LYS A 688 7.55 5.93 28.17
C LYS A 688 6.20 5.67 27.50
N ASP A 689 5.11 6.02 28.17
CA ASP A 689 3.74 5.81 27.74
C ASP A 689 3.17 7.03 27.00
N VAL A 690 2.08 6.81 26.28
CA VAL A 690 1.40 7.81 25.46
C VAL A 690 -0.05 7.95 25.91
N THR A 691 -0.49 9.17 26.19
CA THR A 691 -1.90 9.44 26.47
C THR A 691 -2.67 9.49 25.14
N LEU A 692 -3.62 8.57 24.96
CA LEU A 692 -4.58 8.62 23.87
C LEU A 692 -5.79 9.49 24.26
N PRO A 693 -6.24 10.44 23.42
CA PRO A 693 -7.49 11.15 23.69
C PRO A 693 -8.68 10.20 23.67
N GLY A 694 -9.51 10.20 24.72
CA GLY A 694 -10.79 9.50 24.72
C GLY A 694 -11.78 10.18 23.76
N LEU A 695 -12.48 9.39 22.96
CA LEU A 695 -13.44 9.88 21.98
C LEU A 695 -14.80 9.22 22.15
N TYR A 696 -15.86 10.00 21.96
CA TYR A 696 -17.22 9.49 21.85
C TYR A 696 -17.77 9.74 20.43
N LEU A 697 -17.77 8.70 19.60
CA LEU A 697 -18.32 8.76 18.24
C LEU A 697 -19.61 7.94 18.13
N THR A 698 -20.63 8.51 17.50
CA THR A 698 -21.92 7.84 17.23
C THR A 698 -22.02 7.28 15.80
N GLY A 699 -20.97 7.44 14.99
CA GLY A 699 -20.89 6.94 13.61
C GLY A 699 -21.00 7.99 12.51
N LYS A 700 -21.18 9.28 12.85
CA LYS A 700 -21.06 10.41 11.90
C LYS A 700 -19.88 11.30 12.30
N LEU A 701 -18.96 11.57 11.36
CA LEU A 701 -17.77 12.41 11.58
C LEU A 701 -18.05 13.92 11.42
N GLY A 702 -19.18 14.29 10.82
CA GLY A 702 -19.57 15.70 10.58
C GLY A 702 -20.33 16.37 11.73
N GLY A 703 -20.15 17.69 11.89
CA GLY A 703 -20.92 18.53 12.82
C GLY A 703 -20.46 18.52 14.30
N LEU A 704 -19.34 17.85 14.59
CA LEU A 704 -18.77 17.75 15.93
C LEU A 704 -18.13 19.07 16.40
N LEU A 705 -17.50 19.81 15.48
CA LEU A 705 -16.90 21.11 15.75
C LEU A 705 -17.95 22.22 15.78
N GLY A 706 -17.84 23.12 16.74
CA GLY A 706 -18.64 24.35 16.78
C GLY A 706 -19.00 24.77 18.19
N GLY A 707 -19.33 26.05 18.37
CA GLY A 707 -19.75 26.59 19.66
C GLY A 707 -20.05 28.08 19.56
N LEU A 708 -20.77 28.60 20.54
CA LEU A 708 -21.17 30.01 20.54
C LEU A 708 -19.94 30.92 20.69
N SER A 709 -20.05 32.17 20.21
CA SER A 709 -19.04 33.19 20.46
C SER A 709 -18.94 33.43 21.98
N PRO A 710 -17.78 33.91 22.48
CA PRO A 710 -17.59 34.12 23.91
C PRO A 710 -18.66 34.99 24.59
N SER A 711 -19.25 35.94 23.87
CA SER A 711 -20.33 36.83 24.35
C SER A 711 -21.68 36.13 24.51
N HIS A 712 -21.95 35.08 23.75
CA HIS A 712 -23.21 34.34 23.77
C HIS A 712 -23.17 33.09 24.68
N ARG A 713 -22.08 32.91 25.45
CA ARG A 713 -21.94 31.81 26.43
C ARG A 713 -22.47 32.26 27.79
N SER A 714 -23.73 31.94 28.04
CA SER A 714 -24.47 32.37 29.23
C SER A 714 -24.19 31.54 30.49
N ILE A 715 -23.56 30.36 30.37
CA ILE A 715 -23.28 29.49 31.52
C ILE A 715 -21.79 29.63 31.88
N LEU A 716 -21.46 29.85 33.15
CA LEU A 716 -20.06 29.95 33.58
C LEU A 716 -19.38 28.58 33.49
N ALA A 717 -19.92 27.57 34.16
CA ALA A 717 -19.37 26.22 34.15
C ALA A 717 -20.46 25.15 34.05
N PHE A 718 -20.18 24.07 33.31
CA PHE A 718 -21.16 23.00 33.11
C PHE A 718 -20.56 21.60 33.26
N PHE A 719 -21.33 20.71 33.88
CA PHE A 719 -21.15 19.27 33.90
C PHE A 719 -22.49 18.55 33.79
N ALA A 720 -22.54 17.46 33.03
CA ALA A 720 -23.64 16.51 33.10
C ALA A 720 -23.14 15.09 32.89
N GLY A 721 -23.42 14.13 33.78
CA GLY A 721 -23.00 12.74 33.60
C GLY A 721 -23.31 11.82 34.79
N GLY A 722 -23.09 10.52 34.62
CA GLY A 722 -23.29 9.55 35.69
C GLY A 722 -22.36 9.77 36.89
N GLU A 723 -22.87 9.40 38.07
CA GLU A 723 -22.14 9.37 39.34
C GLU A 723 -21.21 8.15 39.37
N HIS A 724 -20.04 8.34 38.78
CA HIS A 724 -19.00 7.33 38.66
C HIS A 724 -17.71 7.87 39.30
N GLY A 725 -17.19 7.15 40.29
CA GLY A 725 -15.97 7.52 41.01
C GLY A 725 -16.14 8.65 42.02
N HIS A 726 -15.18 8.72 42.95
CA HIS A 726 -15.21 9.60 44.13
C HIS A 726 -15.29 11.10 43.78
N ILE A 727 -14.54 11.55 42.76
CA ILE A 727 -14.48 12.97 42.37
C ILE A 727 -15.85 13.48 41.90
N ARG A 728 -16.64 12.66 41.18
CA ARG A 728 -17.99 13.05 40.76
C ARG A 728 -18.96 13.07 41.92
N SER A 729 -18.84 12.16 42.88
CA SER A 729 -19.65 12.19 44.10
C SER A 729 -19.41 13.49 44.88
N LEU A 730 -18.15 13.92 45.03
CA LEU A 730 -17.83 15.21 45.65
C LEU A 730 -18.41 16.39 44.85
N LEU A 731 -18.28 16.36 43.51
CA LEU A 731 -18.85 17.39 42.65
C LEU A 731 -20.38 17.46 42.78
N PHE A 732 -21.07 16.32 42.83
CA PHE A 732 -22.52 16.28 42.99
C PHE A 732 -22.96 16.71 44.38
N GLN A 733 -22.27 16.26 45.43
CA GLN A 733 -22.56 16.65 46.80
C GLN A 733 -22.56 18.16 46.96
N HIS A 734 -21.62 18.86 46.31
CA HIS A 734 -21.50 20.31 46.42
C HIS A 734 -22.37 21.09 45.43
N TRP A 735 -22.44 20.67 44.16
CA TRP A 735 -23.01 21.52 43.09
C TRP A 735 -24.33 21.03 42.48
N LYS A 736 -24.76 19.78 42.70
CA LYS A 736 -25.93 19.21 42.01
C LYS A 736 -27.24 19.93 42.33
N ASN A 737 -27.43 20.27 43.61
CA ASN A 737 -28.63 20.90 44.14
C ASN A 737 -28.39 22.38 44.47
N SER A 738 -27.31 22.97 43.95
CA SER A 738 -27.01 24.37 44.17
C SER A 738 -28.06 25.26 43.49
N THR A 739 -28.47 26.34 44.14
CA THR A 739 -29.34 27.38 43.55
C THR A 739 -28.57 28.31 42.60
N ASP A 740 -27.26 28.11 42.48
CA ASP A 740 -26.37 28.87 41.63
C ASP A 740 -26.67 28.63 40.13
N ARG A 741 -26.96 29.72 39.41
CA ARG A 741 -27.29 29.65 37.98
C ARG A 741 -26.05 29.60 37.07
N ASP A 742 -24.88 29.95 37.60
CA ASP A 742 -23.62 30.06 36.85
C ASP A 742 -22.93 28.69 36.72
N ILE A 743 -22.94 27.88 37.78
CA ILE A 743 -22.37 26.52 37.79
C ILE A 743 -23.47 25.48 37.75
N GLN A 744 -23.58 24.79 36.62
CA GLN A 744 -24.65 23.83 36.37
C GLN A 744 -24.10 22.40 36.34
N VAL A 745 -24.48 21.59 37.33
CA VAL A 745 -24.01 20.22 37.52
C VAL A 745 -25.20 19.27 37.58
N HIS A 746 -25.31 18.37 36.60
CA HIS A 746 -26.46 17.45 36.48
C HIS A 746 -26.03 15.98 36.45
N LYS A 747 -26.79 15.10 37.12
CA LYS A 747 -26.59 13.64 36.94
C LYS A 747 -27.15 13.18 35.60
N TYR A 748 -28.38 13.59 35.32
CA TYR A 748 -29.06 13.44 34.04
C TYR A 748 -29.69 14.77 33.66
N LEU A 749 -29.64 15.12 32.37
CA LEU A 749 -30.32 16.31 31.87
C LEU A 749 -31.82 16.07 31.77
N PRO A 750 -32.66 17.11 31.99
CA PRO A 750 -34.10 17.00 31.77
C PRO A 750 -34.44 16.59 30.33
N VAL A 751 -35.59 15.93 30.16
CA VAL A 751 -36.10 15.55 28.84
C VAL A 751 -36.26 16.81 27.98
N GLY A 752 -35.77 16.75 26.73
CA GLY A 752 -35.78 17.88 25.79
C GLY A 752 -34.56 18.81 25.89
N VAL A 753 -33.71 18.69 26.92
CA VAL A 753 -32.49 19.49 27.03
C VAL A 753 -31.31 18.79 26.33
N SER A 754 -30.78 19.43 25.28
CA SER A 754 -29.64 18.90 24.53
C SER A 754 -28.31 19.12 25.25
N TYR A 755 -27.60 18.04 25.55
CA TYR A 755 -26.24 18.07 26.10
C TYR A 755 -25.28 18.93 25.26
N ASN A 756 -25.31 18.77 23.94
CA ASN A 756 -24.48 19.55 23.01
C ASN A 756 -24.82 21.05 23.02
N SER A 757 -26.07 21.41 23.31
CA SER A 757 -26.47 22.81 23.48
C SER A 757 -25.86 23.40 24.75
N MET A 758 -25.92 22.67 25.86
CA MET A 758 -25.39 23.11 27.16
C MET A 758 -23.87 23.32 27.12
N ILE A 759 -23.11 22.36 26.58
CA ILE A 759 -21.65 22.48 26.48
C ILE A 759 -21.23 23.66 25.57
N ARG A 760 -21.99 23.93 24.50
CA ARG A 760 -21.73 25.06 23.57
C ARG A 760 -22.10 26.43 24.17
N LYS A 761 -23.01 26.49 25.14
CA LYS A 761 -23.40 27.68 25.90
C LYS A 761 -22.47 27.98 27.10
N SER A 762 -21.58 27.05 27.43
CA SER A 762 -20.74 27.14 28.63
C SER A 762 -19.38 27.77 28.35
N LYS A 763 -18.90 28.63 29.26
CA LYS A 763 -17.56 29.23 29.17
C LYS A 763 -16.49 28.19 29.52
N PHE A 764 -16.71 27.48 30.62
CA PHE A 764 -15.86 26.45 31.17
C PHE A 764 -16.59 25.10 31.22
N CYS A 765 -15.89 24.01 30.92
CA CYS A 765 -16.48 22.67 30.88
C CYS A 765 -15.75 21.77 31.85
N LEU A 766 -16.45 21.35 32.91
CA LEU A 766 -15.86 20.55 33.97
C LEU A 766 -15.61 19.14 33.45
N CYS A 767 -14.39 18.66 33.64
CA CYS A 767 -13.91 17.35 33.23
C CYS A 767 -13.44 16.55 34.47
N PRO A 768 -14.33 16.25 35.43
CA PRO A 768 -13.98 15.44 36.60
C PRO A 768 -13.68 13.98 36.20
N SER A 769 -12.77 13.36 36.96
CA SER A 769 -12.48 11.92 36.82
C SER A 769 -13.73 11.07 37.01
N GLY A 770 -13.80 9.92 36.35
CA GLY A 770 -14.78 8.87 36.66
C GLY A 770 -14.23 7.93 37.73
N TYR A 771 -14.51 6.63 37.60
CA TYR A 771 -13.68 5.60 38.25
C TYR A 771 -12.22 5.74 37.81
N GLU A 772 -12.02 6.01 36.52
CA GLU A 772 -10.72 6.29 35.92
C GLU A 772 -10.57 7.73 35.41
N VAL A 773 -9.32 8.12 35.13
CA VAL A 773 -8.99 9.46 34.65
C VAL A 773 -9.27 9.66 33.16
N GLY A 774 -9.46 8.59 32.37
CA GLY A 774 -9.85 8.69 30.96
C GLY A 774 -11.27 9.26 30.77
N SER A 775 -11.46 10.24 29.89
CA SER A 775 -12.82 10.73 29.58
C SER A 775 -12.92 11.44 28.22
N PRO A 776 -13.98 11.16 27.43
CA PRO A 776 -14.23 11.89 26.18
C PRO A 776 -14.57 13.37 26.40
N ARG A 777 -14.89 13.77 27.63
CA ARG A 777 -15.31 15.15 27.97
C ARG A 777 -14.26 16.21 27.66
N ILE A 778 -12.98 15.86 27.75
CA ILE A 778 -11.91 16.79 27.39
C ILE A 778 -12.00 17.12 25.89
N VAL A 779 -12.18 16.10 25.04
CA VAL A 779 -12.30 16.32 23.60
C VAL A 779 -13.61 17.00 23.24
N GLU A 780 -14.73 16.62 23.87
CA GLU A 780 -16.02 17.30 23.68
C GLU A 780 -15.95 18.80 24.05
N ALA A 781 -15.28 19.15 25.15
CA ALA A 781 -15.07 20.54 25.53
C ALA A 781 -14.25 21.30 24.48
N ILE A 782 -13.17 20.69 23.98
CA ILE A 782 -12.33 21.25 22.92
C ILE A 782 -13.16 21.46 21.65
N TYR A 783 -13.93 20.46 21.20
CA TYR A 783 -14.82 20.55 20.04
C TYR A 783 -15.88 21.66 20.18
N ALA A 784 -16.42 21.82 21.40
CA ALA A 784 -17.38 22.86 21.72
C ALA A 784 -16.77 24.27 21.80
N GLY A 785 -15.44 24.41 21.73
CA GLY A 785 -14.74 25.67 21.99
C GLY A 785 -14.93 26.16 23.43
N CYS A 786 -15.18 25.23 24.36
CA CYS A 786 -15.36 25.46 25.78
C CYS A 786 -14.01 25.22 26.50
N VAL A 787 -13.62 26.09 27.43
CA VAL A 787 -12.33 25.94 28.12
C VAL A 787 -12.40 24.74 29.07
N PRO A 788 -11.58 23.68 28.88
CA PRO A 788 -11.63 22.51 29.73
C PRO A 788 -11.16 22.83 31.15
N VAL A 789 -11.92 22.38 32.16
CA VAL A 789 -11.54 22.43 33.57
C VAL A 789 -11.24 21.00 34.04
N ILE A 790 -9.97 20.68 34.19
CA ILE A 790 -9.50 19.33 34.52
C ILE A 790 -9.51 19.17 36.05
N ILE A 791 -10.38 18.30 36.55
CA ILE A 791 -10.51 17.96 37.98
C ILE A 791 -10.15 16.49 38.14
N LYS A 792 -8.85 16.19 38.13
CA LYS A 792 -8.30 14.83 38.12
C LYS A 792 -6.95 14.81 38.81
N ASP A 793 -6.73 13.80 39.65
CA ASP A 793 -5.43 13.51 40.23
C ASP A 793 -4.65 12.57 39.32
N GLY A 794 -3.32 12.71 39.26
CA GLY A 794 -2.44 11.83 38.48
C GLY A 794 -2.65 11.81 36.94
N TYR A 795 -3.58 12.59 36.40
CA TYR A 795 -3.87 12.57 34.96
C TYR A 795 -2.84 13.32 34.12
N VAL A 796 -2.29 12.63 33.10
CA VAL A 796 -1.45 13.23 32.06
C VAL A 796 -2.30 13.56 30.83
N PRO A 797 -2.52 14.86 30.49
CA PRO A 797 -3.33 15.22 29.33
C PRO A 797 -2.71 14.77 28.00
N PRO A 798 -3.55 14.50 26.97
CA PRO A 798 -3.09 14.07 25.66
C PRO A 798 -2.19 15.11 24.99
N PHE A 799 -1.16 14.62 24.30
CA PHE A 799 -0.18 15.43 23.58
C PHE A 799 0.54 16.45 24.47
N SER A 800 0.66 16.20 25.77
CA SER A 800 1.34 17.10 26.72
C SER A 800 2.84 17.27 26.43
N ASP A 801 3.44 16.37 25.65
CA ASP A 801 4.79 16.50 25.11
C ASP A 801 4.96 17.76 24.23
N VAL A 802 3.89 18.13 23.51
CA VAL A 802 3.93 19.17 22.49
C VAL A 802 2.98 20.33 22.79
N LEU A 803 1.82 20.07 23.42
CA LEU A 803 0.81 21.08 23.76
C LEU A 803 1.00 21.59 25.18
N ASN A 804 1.04 22.92 25.32
CA ASN A 804 1.06 23.59 26.62
C ASN A 804 -0.36 23.79 27.16
N TRP A 805 -0.88 22.75 27.83
CA TRP A 805 -2.23 22.72 28.40
C TRP A 805 -2.55 23.89 29.34
N LYS A 806 -1.56 24.44 30.05
CA LYS A 806 -1.74 25.60 30.96
C LYS A 806 -2.24 26.85 30.21
N THR A 807 -2.07 26.91 28.89
CA THR A 807 -2.42 28.09 28.08
C THR A 807 -3.87 28.11 27.62
N PHE A 808 -4.58 26.97 27.67
CA PHE A 808 -5.94 26.80 27.16
C PHE A 808 -6.86 25.94 28.02
N SER A 809 -6.42 25.51 29.20
CA SER A 809 -7.22 24.76 30.18
C SER A 809 -7.00 25.28 31.60
N VAL A 810 -7.91 24.94 32.51
CA VAL A 810 -7.79 25.22 33.95
C VAL A 810 -7.63 23.89 34.66
N LYS A 811 -6.58 23.72 35.48
CA LYS A 811 -6.45 22.57 36.37
C LYS A 811 -6.96 22.96 37.76
N VAL A 812 -7.84 22.15 38.34
CA VAL A 812 -8.41 22.38 39.67
C VAL A 812 -8.16 21.11 40.49
N GLU A 813 -7.61 21.28 41.70
CA GLU A 813 -7.41 20.18 42.64
C GLU A 813 -8.76 19.70 43.19
N VAL A 814 -8.86 18.41 43.54
CA VAL A 814 -10.12 17.83 44.02
C VAL A 814 -10.64 18.55 45.28
N LYS A 815 -9.75 18.95 46.19
CA LYS A 815 -10.11 19.70 47.40
C LYS A 815 -10.72 21.08 47.12
N GLU A 816 -10.48 21.64 45.93
CA GLU A 816 -10.95 22.96 45.51
C GLU A 816 -12.30 22.93 44.79
N ILE A 817 -12.95 21.75 44.70
CA ILE A 817 -14.31 21.63 44.13
C ILE A 817 -15.30 22.62 44.76
N PRO A 818 -15.33 22.84 46.09
CA PRO A 818 -16.18 23.87 46.70
C PRO A 818 -15.89 25.30 46.19
N ASN A 819 -14.64 25.60 45.84
CA ASN A 819 -14.19 26.93 45.44
C ASN A 819 -14.27 27.19 43.92
N LEU A 820 -14.89 26.28 43.15
CA LEU A 820 -14.95 26.36 41.68
C LEU A 820 -15.45 27.72 41.16
N LYS A 821 -16.48 28.29 41.79
CA LYS A 821 -17.03 29.60 41.38
C LYS A 821 -15.99 30.70 41.52
N ASN A 822 -15.34 30.80 42.67
CA ASN A 822 -14.32 31.81 42.92
C ASN A 822 -13.13 31.66 41.95
N ILE A 823 -12.65 30.42 41.75
CA ILE A 823 -11.53 30.14 40.84
C ILE A 823 -11.85 30.59 39.42
N LEU A 824 -13.04 30.25 38.91
CA LEU A 824 -13.41 30.54 37.51
C LEU A 824 -13.80 32.00 37.29
N THR A 825 -14.39 32.68 38.28
CA THR A 825 -14.74 34.11 38.20
C THR A 825 -13.52 35.01 38.34
N ASN A 826 -12.49 34.59 39.08
CA ASN A 826 -11.21 35.30 39.17
C ASN A 826 -10.39 35.30 37.86
N ILE A 827 -10.76 34.47 36.88
CA ILE A 827 -10.17 34.51 35.55
C ILE A 827 -10.72 35.73 34.80
N SER A 828 -9.89 36.75 34.61
CA SER A 828 -10.28 37.95 33.87
C SER A 828 -10.84 37.63 32.49
N GLN A 829 -11.79 38.45 32.02
CA GLN A 829 -12.40 38.29 30.69
C GLN A 829 -11.35 38.24 29.57
N ARG A 830 -10.28 39.05 29.66
CA ARG A 830 -9.15 39.03 28.71
C ARG A 830 -8.44 37.68 28.70
N GLN A 831 -8.21 37.08 29.86
CA GLN A 831 -7.58 35.77 29.99
C GLN A 831 -8.48 34.66 29.45
N TYR A 832 -9.77 34.67 29.78
CA TYR A 832 -10.76 33.74 29.25
C TYR A 832 -10.80 33.77 27.70
N LEU A 833 -10.92 34.96 27.10
CA LEU A 833 -10.91 35.13 25.64
C LEU A 833 -9.63 34.62 24.98
N ARG A 834 -8.50 34.72 25.67
CA ARG A 834 -7.22 34.18 25.19
C ARG A 834 -7.20 32.65 25.26
N MET A 835 -7.66 32.06 26.36
CA MET A 835 -7.76 30.60 26.51
C MET A 835 -8.71 30.01 25.47
N GLN A 836 -9.88 30.61 25.27
CA GLN A 836 -10.89 30.13 24.33
C GLN A 836 -10.41 30.16 22.87
N ARG A 837 -9.68 31.22 22.47
CA ARG A 837 -9.05 31.27 21.14
C ARG A 837 -8.03 30.16 20.96
N ARG A 838 -7.24 29.86 21.98
CA ARG A 838 -6.26 28.77 21.96
C ARG A 838 -6.93 27.40 21.92
N VAL A 839 -8.07 27.20 22.61
CA VAL A 839 -8.89 25.98 22.47
C VAL A 839 -9.27 25.75 21.01
N LYS A 840 -9.73 26.80 20.30
CA LYS A 840 -10.03 26.70 18.86
C LYS A 840 -8.81 26.35 18.01
N GLN A 841 -7.63 26.86 18.35
CA GLN A 841 -6.40 26.54 17.60
C GLN A 841 -5.98 25.08 17.76
N VAL A 842 -6.13 24.50 18.96
CA VAL A 842 -5.75 23.10 19.23
C VAL A 842 -6.77 22.09 18.72
N GLN A 843 -8.01 22.49 18.40
CA GLN A 843 -9.06 21.59 17.88
C GLN A 843 -8.56 20.66 16.78
N ARG A 844 -7.77 21.19 15.84
CA ARG A 844 -7.21 20.42 14.72
C ARG A 844 -6.51 19.12 15.15
N HIS A 845 -5.84 19.14 16.30
CA HIS A 845 -5.07 18.01 16.84
C HIS A 845 -5.92 16.92 17.48
N PHE A 846 -7.21 17.18 17.67
CA PHE A 846 -8.15 16.24 18.29
C PHE A 846 -9.18 15.70 17.30
N VAL A 847 -9.24 16.25 16.08
CA VAL A 847 -10.21 15.86 15.05
C VAL A 847 -9.84 14.51 14.46
N VAL A 848 -10.83 13.62 14.37
CA VAL A 848 -10.77 12.40 13.55
C VAL A 848 -11.24 12.73 12.14
N ASN A 849 -10.49 12.31 11.13
CA ASN A 849 -10.84 12.43 9.72
C ASN A 849 -11.14 11.05 9.13
N GLU A 850 -11.88 10.98 8.03
CA GLU A 850 -12.08 9.74 7.26
C GLU A 850 -10.76 9.22 6.67
N THR A 851 -9.92 10.14 6.20
CA THR A 851 -8.52 9.88 5.86
C THR A 851 -7.66 10.73 6.77
N PRO A 852 -6.69 10.15 7.51
CA PRO A 852 -5.82 10.91 8.39
C PRO A 852 -5.15 12.09 7.66
N LYS A 853 -5.14 13.25 8.30
CA LYS A 853 -4.54 14.50 7.80
C LYS A 853 -3.39 14.91 8.70
N ARG A 854 -2.34 15.51 8.14
CA ARG A 854 -1.18 15.98 8.93
C ARG A 854 -1.65 16.75 10.17
N PHE A 855 -1.01 16.48 11.31
CA PHE A 855 -1.30 17.07 12.61
C PHE A 855 -2.69 16.78 13.22
N ASP A 856 -3.47 15.87 12.67
CA ASP A 856 -4.71 15.41 13.30
C ASP A 856 -4.46 14.41 14.44
N ILE A 857 -5.53 13.91 15.06
CA ILE A 857 -5.41 13.01 16.22
C ILE A 857 -4.59 11.75 15.95
N PHE A 858 -4.66 11.20 14.74
CA PHE A 858 -3.86 10.05 14.33
C PHE A 858 -2.38 10.42 14.30
N HIS A 859 -2.02 11.45 13.54
CA HIS A 859 -0.63 11.88 13.38
C HIS A 859 -0.01 12.36 14.70
N MET A 860 -0.78 13.03 15.56
CA MET A 860 -0.34 13.47 16.88
C MET A 860 -0.10 12.28 17.83
N THR A 861 -0.90 11.22 17.71
CA THR A 861 -0.71 9.98 18.48
C THR A 861 0.54 9.24 18.01
N VAL A 862 0.70 9.06 16.69
CA VAL A 862 1.90 8.46 16.08
C VAL A 862 3.15 9.26 16.46
N HIS A 863 3.07 10.59 16.45
CA HIS A 863 4.17 11.47 16.88
C HIS A 863 4.52 11.27 18.35
N SER A 864 3.54 11.08 19.22
CA SER A 864 3.79 10.78 20.62
C SER A 864 4.52 9.44 20.77
N ILE A 865 4.17 8.41 19.99
CA ILE A 865 4.88 7.11 19.97
C ILE A 865 6.31 7.29 19.45
N TRP A 866 6.50 8.07 18.39
CA TRP A 866 7.82 8.43 17.85
C TRP A 866 8.73 9.05 18.91
N LEU A 867 8.22 9.97 19.73
CA LEU A 867 9.00 10.55 20.84
C LEU A 867 9.44 9.50 21.86
N ARG A 868 8.61 8.48 22.14
CA ARG A 868 9.01 7.39 23.04
C ARG A 868 10.09 6.51 22.44
N ARG A 869 10.04 6.26 21.13
CA ARG A 869 11.12 5.55 20.43
C ARG A 869 12.43 6.33 20.44
N LEU A 870 12.38 7.66 20.37
CA LEU A 870 13.57 8.50 20.51
C LEU A 870 14.18 8.46 21.91
N ASN A 871 13.40 8.21 22.97
CA ASN A 871 13.89 8.19 24.35
C ASN A 871 14.76 6.96 24.68
N ILE A 872 14.75 5.94 23.83
CA ILE A 872 15.49 4.68 24.04
C ILE A 872 16.52 4.46 22.93
N GLN A 873 17.62 3.78 23.26
CA GLN A 873 18.61 3.29 22.32
C GLN A 873 18.71 1.78 22.46
N ILE A 874 18.63 1.07 21.34
CA ILE A 874 18.71 -0.40 21.29
C ILE A 874 20.08 -0.76 20.70
N LYS A 875 20.73 -1.78 21.26
CA LYS A 875 22.01 -2.31 20.77
C LYS A 875 21.85 -3.76 20.40
N ASP A 876 22.69 -4.25 19.49
CA ASP A 876 22.77 -5.68 19.22
C ASP A 876 23.38 -6.41 20.42
N PHE A 877 22.96 -7.66 20.62
CA PHE A 877 23.37 -8.48 21.78
C PHE A 877 24.86 -8.88 21.77
N ASP A 878 25.61 -8.62 20.68
CA ASP A 878 27.01 -9.01 20.51
C ASP A 878 28.04 -8.02 21.12
N ASP A 879 27.61 -6.90 21.73
CA ASP A 879 28.49 -5.88 22.31
C ASP A 879 28.60 -5.95 23.86
N GLN A 880 28.20 -7.07 24.47
CA GLN A 880 28.49 -7.41 25.88
C GLN A 880 29.38 -8.66 25.97
N SER A 881 30.62 -8.54 25.51
CA SER A 881 31.72 -9.46 25.86
C SER A 881 32.98 -8.67 26.15
#